data_AF-A0AAP5HE53-F1
#
_entry.id   AF-A0AAP5HE53-F1
#
_cell.length_a   1.000
_cell.length_b   1.000
_cell.length_c   1.000
_cell.angle_alpha   90.00
_cell.angle_beta   90.00
_cell.angle_gamma   90.00
#
_symmetry.space_group_name_H-M   'P 1'
#
loop_
_entity.id
_entity.type
_entity.pdbx_description
1 polymer ?
#
loop_
_entity_poly.entity_id
_entity_poly.type
_entity_poly.pdbx_seq_one_letter_code
_entity_poly.pdbx_strand_id
1 'polypeptide(L)'
;MSFSLTSPPLARALADRNYSDPTPVQSAVIEDAARGRDLLVSSQTGSGKTIAYGLAIGETLLGTAEKLGPAAEPLALIIAPTRELALQVQRELAWLYAQTGARVISCVGGMDPRREAMLLDEGAHIVVGTPGRLRDHIERRRLDVSALKAVVLDEADEMLDLGFRDDLEFILKTAPESRRSLLFSATFPKAIVQLAQSYQRDALRIEVEATRRGHADIAYKAVRVFPKEAELAVVNLLRFHNAPVALVFCNTRNAVRHLEAILLERGFTSVALSGELGQNERNAALQALRDGRARVCVATDVAARGIDLPGLDLVIHAELPNDSEVMQHRSGRTGRAGNKGTSVLLVPQSRRRKAERLLIEAKVEAEWIGPPTEEEIRVLDQERLLSDPLLNGDGSEDDAGMIEALMAGREARDIAAALVRLYRARLPAAEEVGDPGFGRDERRPARTNEDYAAKRRPFGAGRDEGEDGERPRKPAGPRGDTVWFRLDIGRKQGADPRQLLPMLCRRGRITRDEVGAIRIFDRETKVEIDADVADRFYDSVRIPDRDKIVIEPTTEAERRPAKSFADKAERPAAPRRSWGDDQAAEDRPQRPRFEPRDANQRAPRSEDRKPYRADSRPPRDDARPPRRDDGKPGGGFKKPFAGKGKPFGGKPEGGRPGGPKPFGKGKPRGGPRG
;
A
#
# COMPACT_ATOMS: atom_id res chain seq x y z
N MET A 1 -7.07 26.81 22.25
CA MET A 1 -8.12 26.84 23.29
C MET A 1 -7.75 25.79 24.32
N SER A 2 -8.02 25.97 25.61
CA SER A 2 -7.83 24.86 26.57
C SER A 2 -8.88 23.77 26.37
N PHE A 3 -8.69 22.59 26.96
CA PHE A 3 -9.65 21.47 26.97
C PHE A 3 -10.91 21.74 27.83
N SER A 4 -11.34 22.99 27.97
CA SER A 4 -12.39 23.46 28.89
C SER A 4 -13.81 22.99 28.55
N LEU A 5 -14.03 22.40 27.37
CA LEU A 5 -15.30 21.79 26.96
C LEU A 5 -15.37 20.27 27.23
N THR A 6 -14.35 19.70 27.88
CA THR A 6 -14.26 18.26 28.20
C THR A 6 -14.69 17.97 29.65
N SER A 7 -15.04 16.72 29.95
CA SER A 7 -15.46 16.36 31.32
C SER A 7 -14.28 16.47 32.31
N PRO A 8 -14.52 16.98 33.55
CA PRO A 8 -13.45 17.25 34.52
C PRO A 8 -12.41 16.14 34.75
N PRO A 9 -12.75 14.84 34.90
CA PRO A 9 -11.74 13.80 35.10
C PRO A 9 -10.84 13.58 33.87
N LEU A 10 -11.33 13.81 32.65
CA LEU A 10 -10.53 13.69 31.43
C LEU A 10 -9.63 14.91 31.24
N ALA A 11 -10.12 16.11 31.56
CA ALA A 11 -9.32 17.33 31.58
C ALA A 11 -8.13 17.23 32.56
N ARG A 12 -8.33 16.62 33.73
CA ARG A 12 -7.25 16.35 34.69
C ARG A 12 -6.26 15.29 34.17
N ALA A 13 -6.74 14.18 33.59
CA ALA A 13 -5.86 13.16 33.00
C ALA A 13 -4.99 13.69 31.84
N LEU A 14 -5.50 14.66 31.05
CA LEU A 14 -4.73 15.38 30.04
C LEU A 14 -3.63 16.26 30.66
N ALA A 15 -3.95 16.98 31.74
CA ALA A 15 -2.99 17.81 32.47
C ALA A 15 -1.86 16.98 33.10
N ASP A 16 -2.18 15.82 33.70
CA ASP A 16 -1.20 14.85 34.23
C ASP A 16 -0.18 14.38 33.17
N ARG A 17 -0.54 14.52 31.89
CA ARG A 17 0.24 14.12 30.71
C ARG A 17 0.81 15.29 29.91
N ASN A 18 0.71 16.52 30.43
CA ASN A 18 1.18 17.77 29.81
C ASN A 18 0.54 18.11 28.45
N TYR A 19 -0.70 17.68 28.20
CA TYR A 19 -1.47 18.15 27.03
C TYR A 19 -2.01 19.56 27.28
N SER A 20 -1.27 20.59 26.84
CA SER A 20 -1.69 22.00 26.97
C SER A 20 -2.80 22.37 25.96
N ASP A 21 -2.59 22.01 24.70
CA ASP A 21 -3.39 22.48 23.56
C ASP A 21 -3.95 21.30 22.76
N PRO A 22 -5.26 21.31 22.43
CA PRO A 22 -5.88 20.32 21.57
C PRO A 22 -5.38 20.46 20.14
N THR A 23 -5.13 19.33 19.49
CA THR A 23 -4.93 19.30 18.02
C THR A 23 -6.21 19.75 17.29
N PRO A 24 -6.14 20.10 15.99
CA PRO A 24 -7.33 20.52 15.24
C PRO A 24 -8.47 19.49 15.26
N VAL A 25 -8.17 18.18 15.20
CA VAL A 25 -9.18 17.12 15.33
C VAL A 25 -9.71 16.97 16.76
N GLN A 26 -8.88 17.16 17.79
CA GLN A 26 -9.32 17.15 19.19
C GLN A 26 -10.22 18.34 19.51
N SER A 27 -9.98 19.50 18.87
CA SER A 27 -10.83 20.69 18.99
C SER A 27 -12.20 20.45 18.34
N ALA A 28 -12.23 20.04 17.07
CA ALA A 28 -13.47 19.94 16.30
C ALA A 28 -14.48 18.92 16.87
N VAL A 29 -14.02 17.86 17.55
CA VAL A 29 -14.91 16.83 18.13
C VAL A 29 -15.42 17.16 19.53
N ILE A 30 -14.94 18.24 20.16
CA ILE A 30 -15.42 18.73 21.47
C ILE A 30 -16.23 20.05 21.35
N GLU A 31 -16.40 20.56 20.12
CA GLU A 31 -17.28 21.71 19.85
C GLU A 31 -18.74 21.39 20.17
N ASP A 32 -19.52 22.40 20.56
CA ASP A 32 -20.93 22.23 20.92
C ASP A 32 -21.79 21.65 19.78
N ALA A 33 -21.41 21.91 18.52
CA ALA A 33 -22.05 21.33 17.33
C ALA A 33 -21.82 19.82 17.15
N ALA A 34 -20.78 19.28 17.80
CA ALA A 34 -20.41 17.87 17.81
C ALA A 34 -20.96 17.11 19.04
N ARG A 35 -21.35 17.82 20.12
CA ARG A 35 -21.89 17.23 21.36
C ARG A 35 -23.14 16.39 21.06
N GLY A 36 -23.19 15.17 21.61
CA GLY A 36 -24.32 14.24 21.49
C GLY A 36 -24.56 13.61 20.11
N ARG A 37 -24.14 14.26 19.02
CA ARG A 37 -24.35 13.80 17.64
C ARG A 37 -23.32 12.76 17.20
N ASP A 38 -23.71 11.91 16.26
CA ASP A 38 -22.79 11.00 15.58
C ASP A 38 -21.74 11.80 14.78
N LEU A 39 -20.52 11.27 14.63
CA LEU A 39 -19.42 11.99 13.98
C LEU A 39 -18.85 11.20 12.82
N LEU A 40 -18.62 11.85 11.68
CA LEU A 40 -17.96 11.30 10.50
C LEU A 40 -16.71 12.14 10.21
N VAL A 41 -15.54 11.68 10.67
CA VAL A 41 -14.32 12.48 10.79
C VAL A 41 -13.24 12.02 9.81
N SER A 42 -12.83 12.90 8.89
CA SER A 42 -11.61 12.71 8.10
C SER A 42 -10.43 13.39 8.81
N SER A 43 -9.40 12.61 9.13
CA SER A 43 -8.15 13.09 9.71
C SER A 43 -7.05 12.05 9.56
N GLN A 44 -5.83 12.49 9.25
CA GLN A 44 -4.68 11.60 9.02
C GLN A 44 -4.20 10.92 10.32
N THR A 45 -3.44 9.83 10.17
CA THR A 45 -2.74 9.19 11.30
C THR A 45 -1.79 10.17 11.99
N GLY A 46 -1.55 10.01 13.29
CA GLY A 46 -0.72 10.93 14.08
C GLY A 46 -1.37 12.27 14.47
N SER A 47 -2.53 12.64 13.91
CA SER A 47 -3.24 13.89 14.23
C SER A 47 -3.84 13.98 15.64
N GLY A 48 -3.78 12.91 16.44
CA GLY A 48 -4.35 12.84 17.79
C GLY A 48 -5.76 12.21 17.88
N LYS A 49 -6.23 11.55 16.81
CA LYS A 49 -7.55 10.87 16.70
C LYS A 49 -7.98 10.11 17.95
N THR A 50 -7.10 9.28 18.51
CA THR A 50 -7.41 8.39 19.65
C THR A 50 -7.87 9.14 20.89
N ILE A 51 -7.19 10.25 21.20
CA ILE A 51 -7.61 11.15 22.29
C ILE A 51 -8.84 11.95 21.85
N ALA A 52 -8.95 12.34 20.57
CA ALA A 52 -10.11 13.06 20.05
C ALA A 52 -11.43 12.28 20.28
N TYR A 53 -11.55 11.02 19.83
CA TYR A 53 -12.75 10.24 20.14
C TYR A 53 -12.87 9.84 21.62
N GLY A 54 -11.74 9.64 22.31
CA GLY A 54 -11.73 9.42 23.76
C GLY A 54 -12.40 10.56 24.53
N LEU A 55 -12.15 11.81 24.14
CA LEU A 55 -12.82 13.00 24.69
C LEU A 55 -14.26 13.12 24.20
N ALA A 56 -14.50 12.93 22.90
CA ALA A 56 -15.83 13.07 22.30
C ALA A 56 -16.87 12.16 22.96
N ILE A 57 -16.52 10.90 23.28
CA ILE A 57 -17.45 9.97 23.97
C ILE A 57 -17.49 10.15 25.49
N GLY A 58 -16.60 10.97 26.09
CA GLY A 58 -16.48 11.12 27.54
C GLY A 58 -17.78 11.52 28.23
N GLU A 59 -18.44 12.55 27.70
CA GLU A 59 -19.75 13.01 28.18
C GLU A 59 -20.85 11.94 27.96
N THR A 60 -20.79 11.18 26.85
CA THR A 60 -21.73 10.09 26.56
C THR A 60 -21.61 8.92 27.55
N LEU A 61 -20.41 8.68 28.10
CA LEU A 61 -20.17 7.63 29.10
C LEU A 61 -20.51 8.09 30.53
N LEU A 62 -19.98 9.25 30.93
CA LEU A 62 -19.99 9.78 32.29
C LEU A 62 -21.26 10.59 32.62
N GLY A 63 -21.86 11.28 31.64
CA GLY A 63 -22.79 12.37 31.90
C GLY A 63 -22.13 13.44 32.78
N THR A 64 -22.76 13.74 33.92
CA THR A 64 -22.25 14.68 34.93
C THR A 64 -21.41 14.03 36.04
N ALA A 65 -21.18 12.70 36.00
CA ALA A 65 -20.43 12.01 37.05
C ALA A 65 -18.91 12.10 36.86
N GLU A 66 -18.16 12.24 37.97
CA GLU A 66 -16.69 12.19 37.92
C GLU A 66 -16.11 10.78 37.78
N LYS A 67 -16.90 9.74 38.07
CA LYS A 67 -16.49 8.33 38.03
C LYS A 67 -17.56 7.45 37.38
N LEU A 68 -17.12 6.36 36.79
CA LEU A 68 -17.98 5.26 36.37
C LEU A 68 -18.33 4.37 37.58
N GLY A 69 -19.32 3.50 37.42
CA GLY A 69 -19.74 2.55 38.45
C GLY A 69 -18.81 1.33 38.58
N PRO A 70 -19.28 0.23 39.18
CA PRO A 70 -18.67 -1.07 39.01
C PRO A 70 -18.63 -1.47 37.53
N ALA A 71 -17.55 -2.11 37.09
CA ALA A 71 -17.46 -2.63 35.73
C ALA A 71 -18.44 -3.80 35.54
N ALA A 72 -19.21 -3.76 34.45
CA ALA A 72 -20.20 -4.76 34.08
C ALA A 72 -20.20 -4.91 32.55
N GLU A 73 -21.36 -4.83 31.89
CA GLU A 73 -21.45 -4.75 30.43
C GLU A 73 -20.79 -3.45 29.90
N PRO A 74 -20.12 -3.49 28.73
CA PRO A 74 -19.41 -2.34 28.20
C PRO A 74 -20.33 -1.21 27.76
N LEU A 75 -19.90 0.01 28.05
CA LEU A 75 -20.57 1.25 27.66
C LEU A 75 -20.01 1.84 26.36
N ALA A 76 -18.75 1.52 26.02
CA ALA A 76 -18.11 1.85 24.75
C ALA A 76 -17.40 0.66 24.09
N LEU A 77 -17.48 0.61 22.76
CA LEU A 77 -16.75 -0.33 21.91
C LEU A 77 -15.95 0.45 20.86
N ILE A 78 -14.63 0.25 20.82
CA ILE A 78 -13.75 0.85 19.82
C ILE A 78 -13.19 -0.25 18.91
N ILE A 79 -13.43 -0.12 17.62
CA ILE A 79 -13.08 -1.11 16.60
C ILE A 79 -11.95 -0.52 15.74
N ALA A 80 -10.87 -1.28 15.56
CA ALA A 80 -9.70 -0.88 14.77
C ALA A 80 -9.22 -2.03 13.84
N PRO A 81 -8.63 -1.73 12.67
CA PRO A 81 -8.23 -2.72 11.67
C PRO A 81 -7.18 -3.72 12.14
N THR A 82 -6.19 -3.24 12.89
CA THR A 82 -5.02 -4.03 13.28
C THR A 82 -4.95 -4.24 14.78
N ARG A 83 -4.30 -5.33 15.18
CA ARG A 83 -4.11 -5.71 16.58
C ARG A 83 -3.17 -4.73 17.27
N GLU A 84 -2.17 -4.27 16.55
CA GLU A 84 -1.16 -3.33 17.00
C GLU A 84 -1.80 -1.96 17.31
N LEU A 85 -2.67 -1.45 16.42
CA LEU A 85 -3.44 -0.23 16.67
C LEU A 85 -4.47 -0.41 17.80
N ALA A 86 -5.24 -1.50 17.82
CA ALA A 86 -6.19 -1.76 18.90
C ALA A 86 -5.51 -1.82 20.29
N LEU A 87 -4.29 -2.37 20.39
CA LEU A 87 -3.50 -2.35 21.62
C LEU A 87 -2.94 -0.95 21.94
N GLN A 88 -2.62 -0.12 20.94
CA GLN A 88 -2.25 1.28 21.15
C GLN A 88 -3.44 2.08 21.70
N VAL A 89 -4.60 1.97 21.06
CA VAL A 89 -5.86 2.60 21.47
C VAL A 89 -6.26 2.19 22.89
N GLN A 90 -6.11 0.91 23.25
CA GLN A 90 -6.33 0.45 24.62
C GLN A 90 -5.40 1.15 25.63
N ARG A 91 -4.10 1.31 25.31
CA ARG A 91 -3.15 2.01 26.21
C ARG A 91 -3.47 3.49 26.37
N GLU A 92 -3.86 4.18 25.29
CA GLU A 92 -4.22 5.59 25.36
C GLU A 92 -5.50 5.83 26.17
N LEU A 93 -6.56 5.07 25.87
CA LEU A 93 -7.82 5.18 26.60
C LEU A 93 -7.70 4.75 28.08
N ALA A 94 -6.82 3.80 28.39
CA ALA A 94 -6.59 3.34 29.75
C ALA A 94 -6.00 4.43 30.67
N TRP A 95 -5.10 5.30 30.18
CA TRP A 95 -4.64 6.44 30.98
C TRP A 95 -5.64 7.61 30.95
N LEU A 96 -6.24 7.89 29.79
CA LEU A 96 -7.18 9.01 29.63
C LEU A 96 -8.38 8.88 30.59
N TYR A 97 -8.89 7.65 30.78
CA TYR A 97 -9.98 7.37 31.70
C TYR A 97 -9.55 6.86 33.10
N ALA A 98 -8.25 6.86 33.43
CA ALA A 98 -7.78 6.32 34.71
C ALA A 98 -8.44 6.99 35.92
N GLN A 99 -8.62 8.32 35.88
CA GLN A 99 -9.24 9.07 36.98
C GLN A 99 -10.74 8.75 37.18
N THR A 100 -11.43 8.23 36.16
CA THR A 100 -12.87 7.87 36.27
C THR A 100 -13.08 6.48 36.89
N GLY A 101 -12.02 5.69 37.06
CA GLY A 101 -12.13 4.27 37.42
C GLY A 101 -12.51 3.36 36.26
N ALA A 102 -12.41 3.80 35.00
CA ALA A 102 -12.73 2.95 33.86
C ALA A 102 -11.84 1.71 33.78
N ARG A 103 -12.42 0.61 33.33
CA ARG A 103 -11.73 -0.64 33.00
C ARG A 103 -11.72 -0.79 31.48
N VAL A 104 -10.55 -0.61 30.87
CA VAL A 104 -10.35 -0.61 29.41
C VAL A 104 -9.60 -1.88 29.00
N ILE A 105 -10.25 -2.80 28.28
CA ILE A 105 -9.68 -4.09 27.87
C ILE A 105 -9.54 -4.22 26.35
N SER A 106 -8.66 -5.12 25.90
CA SER A 106 -8.42 -5.38 24.46
C SER A 106 -8.76 -6.83 24.06
N CYS A 107 -9.55 -6.99 23.00
CA CYS A 107 -9.88 -8.28 22.38
C CYS A 107 -9.36 -8.32 20.94
N VAL A 108 -8.19 -8.91 20.71
CA VAL A 108 -7.40 -8.70 19.47
C VAL A 108 -6.77 -9.98 18.92
N GLY A 109 -7.33 -10.51 17.81
CA GLY A 109 -6.78 -11.63 17.04
C GLY A 109 -6.31 -12.83 17.88
N GLY A 110 -5.25 -13.51 17.46
CA GLY A 110 -4.59 -14.59 18.22
C GLY A 110 -3.82 -14.08 19.45
N MET A 111 -4.53 -13.60 20.48
CA MET A 111 -4.15 -13.80 21.89
C MET A 111 -4.90 -15.03 22.43
N ASP A 112 -4.74 -15.37 23.70
CA ASP A 112 -5.57 -16.41 24.33
C ASP A 112 -7.04 -15.94 24.47
N PRO A 113 -8.01 -16.55 23.76
CA PRO A 113 -9.41 -16.15 23.85
C PRO A 113 -10.05 -16.54 25.18
N ARG A 114 -9.38 -17.35 26.02
CA ARG A 114 -9.85 -17.67 27.38
C ARG A 114 -9.52 -16.54 28.34
N ARG A 115 -8.30 -15.97 28.27
CA ARG A 115 -7.93 -14.77 29.02
C ARG A 115 -8.79 -13.57 28.62
N GLU A 116 -9.05 -13.36 27.33
CA GLU A 116 -9.99 -12.32 26.88
C GLU A 116 -11.41 -12.54 27.43
N ALA A 117 -11.92 -13.78 27.43
CA ALA A 117 -13.23 -14.11 28.00
C ALA A 117 -13.30 -13.89 29.52
N MET A 118 -12.25 -14.27 30.27
CA MET A 118 -12.17 -14.01 31.71
C MET A 118 -12.15 -12.50 32.01
N LEU A 119 -11.43 -11.70 31.22
CA LEU A 119 -11.41 -10.25 31.37
C LEU A 119 -12.73 -9.56 31.00
N LEU A 120 -13.60 -10.21 30.21
CA LEU A 120 -14.97 -9.79 29.92
C LEU A 120 -15.95 -10.20 31.03
N ASP A 121 -15.82 -11.41 31.56
CA ASP A 121 -16.65 -11.99 32.64
C ASP A 121 -16.50 -11.22 33.97
N GLU A 122 -15.29 -10.72 34.25
CA GLU A 122 -15.00 -9.76 35.33
C GLU A 122 -15.54 -8.32 35.08
N GLY A 123 -16.29 -8.10 33.99
CA GLY A 123 -16.83 -6.81 33.56
C GLY A 123 -15.81 -5.88 32.89
N ALA A 124 -16.26 -4.97 32.03
CA ALA A 124 -15.42 -3.93 31.42
C ALA A 124 -16.24 -2.68 31.10
N HIS A 125 -15.64 -1.49 31.23
CA HIS A 125 -16.31 -0.23 30.88
C HIS A 125 -16.15 0.10 29.39
N ILE A 126 -14.96 -0.18 28.85
CA ILE A 126 -14.57 0.12 27.48
C ILE A 126 -13.87 -1.10 26.90
N VAL A 127 -14.31 -1.58 25.73
CA VAL A 127 -13.70 -2.68 25.00
C VAL A 127 -13.07 -2.13 23.71
N VAL A 128 -11.84 -2.51 23.42
CA VAL A 128 -11.12 -2.17 22.19
C VAL A 128 -10.80 -3.47 21.44
N GLY A 129 -10.96 -3.53 20.11
CA GLY A 129 -10.64 -4.77 19.41
C GLY A 129 -10.68 -4.74 17.89
N THR A 130 -10.29 -5.88 17.31
CA THR A 130 -10.32 -6.14 15.85
C THR A 130 -11.64 -6.81 15.45
N PRO A 131 -12.29 -6.43 14.32
CA PRO A 131 -13.64 -6.87 13.94
C PRO A 131 -13.94 -8.37 14.17
N GLY A 132 -13.23 -9.26 13.49
CA GLY A 132 -13.46 -10.71 13.59
C GLY A 132 -13.29 -11.30 15.00
N ARG A 133 -12.48 -10.69 15.87
CA ARG A 133 -12.34 -11.13 17.28
C ARG A 133 -13.47 -10.61 18.17
N LEU A 134 -13.93 -9.40 17.93
CA LEU A 134 -15.10 -8.85 18.64
C LEU A 134 -16.35 -9.66 18.28
N ARG A 135 -16.55 -9.92 16.98
CA ARG A 135 -17.58 -10.83 16.47
C ARG A 135 -17.52 -12.21 17.13
N ASP A 136 -16.35 -12.84 17.18
CA ASP A 136 -16.15 -14.16 17.79
C ASP A 136 -16.56 -14.22 19.28
N HIS A 137 -16.37 -13.13 20.05
CA HIS A 137 -16.87 -13.06 21.43
C HIS A 137 -18.37 -12.76 21.52
N ILE A 138 -18.94 -11.97 20.59
CA ILE A 138 -20.39 -11.69 20.54
C ILE A 138 -21.18 -12.94 20.13
N GLU A 139 -20.79 -13.63 19.07
CA GLU A 139 -21.42 -14.89 18.61
C GLU A 139 -21.37 -15.99 19.70
N ARG A 140 -20.30 -15.99 20.52
CA ARG A 140 -20.15 -16.89 21.67
C ARG A 140 -20.82 -16.41 22.96
N ARG A 141 -21.51 -15.26 22.95
CA ARG A 141 -22.15 -14.62 24.12
C ARG A 141 -21.19 -14.36 25.30
N ARG A 142 -19.98 -13.91 25.00
CA ARG A 142 -18.93 -13.51 25.97
C ARG A 142 -18.77 -11.99 26.04
N LEU A 143 -19.09 -11.31 24.96
CA LEU A 143 -19.17 -9.86 24.87
C LEU A 143 -20.63 -9.51 24.65
N ASP A 144 -21.33 -9.12 25.72
CA ASP A 144 -22.62 -8.46 25.59
C ASP A 144 -22.39 -7.03 25.09
N VAL A 145 -23.25 -6.56 24.19
CA VAL A 145 -23.18 -5.23 23.55
C VAL A 145 -24.44 -4.40 23.80
N SER A 146 -25.43 -4.94 24.51
CA SER A 146 -26.74 -4.31 24.75
C SER A 146 -26.67 -3.04 25.60
N ALA A 147 -25.61 -2.86 26.39
CA ALA A 147 -25.36 -1.66 27.21
C ALA A 147 -24.57 -0.55 26.49
N LEU A 148 -24.15 -0.76 25.23
CA LEU A 148 -23.29 0.19 24.51
C LEU A 148 -23.99 1.54 24.27
N LYS A 149 -23.48 2.58 24.93
CA LYS A 149 -23.84 3.98 24.69
C LYS A 149 -23.08 4.56 23.49
N ALA A 150 -21.86 4.07 23.22
CA ALA A 150 -21.00 4.57 22.14
C ALA A 150 -20.30 3.43 21.37
N VAL A 151 -20.18 3.60 20.06
CA VAL A 151 -19.33 2.77 19.18
C VAL A 151 -18.43 3.68 18.36
N VAL A 152 -17.14 3.35 18.29
CA VAL A 152 -16.15 4.06 17.47
C VAL A 152 -15.53 3.10 16.46
N LEU A 153 -15.43 3.51 15.20
CA LEU A 153 -14.60 2.88 14.19
C LEU A 153 -13.39 3.78 13.94
N ASP A 154 -12.17 3.28 14.17
CA ASP A 154 -10.92 3.98 13.84
C ASP A 154 -10.26 3.30 12.64
N GLU A 155 -9.79 4.08 11.67
CA GLU A 155 -9.26 3.59 10.37
C GLU A 155 -10.25 2.66 9.66
N ALA A 156 -11.49 3.16 9.55
CA ALA A 156 -12.61 2.43 8.97
C ALA A 156 -12.42 2.09 7.48
N ASP A 157 -11.74 2.96 6.72
CA ASP A 157 -11.28 2.71 5.36
C ASP A 157 -10.34 1.50 5.31
N GLU A 158 -9.30 1.47 6.16
CA GLU A 158 -8.41 0.32 6.27
C GLU A 158 -9.16 -0.98 6.67
N MET A 159 -10.19 -0.89 7.51
CA MET A 159 -11.03 -2.06 7.84
C MET A 159 -11.80 -2.62 6.63
N LEU A 160 -12.28 -1.76 5.73
CA LEU A 160 -12.95 -2.21 4.51
C LEU A 160 -11.95 -2.77 3.47
N ASP A 161 -10.78 -2.16 3.35
CA ASP A 161 -9.64 -2.66 2.56
C ASP A 161 -9.20 -4.07 2.97
N LEU A 162 -9.18 -4.34 4.28
CA LEU A 162 -8.83 -5.65 4.85
C LEU A 162 -9.99 -6.67 4.78
N GLY A 163 -11.16 -6.27 4.24
CA GLY A 163 -12.30 -7.15 4.01
C GLY A 163 -13.26 -7.32 5.20
N PHE A 164 -13.09 -6.60 6.31
CA PHE A 164 -13.89 -6.78 7.54
C PHE A 164 -15.33 -6.22 7.47
N ARG A 165 -15.91 -6.02 6.26
CA ARG A 165 -17.25 -5.43 6.12
C ARG A 165 -18.32 -6.23 6.87
N ASP A 166 -18.38 -7.53 6.61
CA ASP A 166 -19.44 -8.39 7.16
C ASP A 166 -19.35 -8.48 8.69
N ASP A 167 -18.14 -8.44 9.24
CA ASP A 167 -17.89 -8.40 10.69
C ASP A 167 -18.32 -7.06 11.30
N LEU A 168 -17.98 -5.94 10.66
CA LEU A 168 -18.42 -4.60 11.09
C LEU A 168 -19.95 -4.47 11.04
N GLU A 169 -20.58 -4.93 9.96
CA GLU A 169 -22.04 -4.94 9.84
C GLU A 169 -22.70 -5.80 10.91
N PHE A 170 -22.16 -6.99 11.20
CA PHE A 170 -22.66 -7.85 12.28
C PHE A 170 -22.58 -7.16 13.65
N ILE A 171 -21.45 -6.54 13.98
CA ILE A 171 -21.27 -5.82 15.26
C ILE A 171 -22.25 -4.63 15.34
N LEU A 172 -22.35 -3.84 14.27
CA LEU A 172 -23.21 -2.64 14.23
C LEU A 172 -24.71 -2.94 14.19
N LYS A 173 -25.11 -4.12 13.69
CA LYS A 173 -26.49 -4.65 13.77
C LYS A 173 -26.83 -5.25 15.13
N THR A 174 -25.84 -5.71 15.90
CA THR A 174 -26.06 -6.32 17.23
C THR A 174 -26.02 -5.30 18.36
N ALA A 175 -25.28 -4.19 18.20
CA ALA A 175 -25.28 -3.07 19.15
C ALA A 175 -26.61 -2.27 19.09
N PRO A 176 -27.05 -1.62 20.20
CA PRO A 176 -28.29 -0.83 20.25
C PRO A 176 -28.36 0.28 19.20
N GLU A 177 -29.54 0.51 18.62
CA GLU A 177 -29.78 1.64 17.70
C GLU A 177 -29.71 3.00 18.40
N SER A 178 -29.94 3.05 19.71
CA SER A 178 -29.91 4.27 20.52
C SER A 178 -28.51 4.85 20.74
N ARG A 179 -27.45 4.06 20.51
CA ARG A 179 -26.05 4.44 20.68
C ARG A 179 -25.63 5.66 19.85
N ARG A 180 -24.53 6.28 20.26
CA ARG A 180 -23.77 7.23 19.45
C ARG A 180 -22.70 6.50 18.62
N SER A 181 -22.69 6.69 17.31
CA SER A 181 -21.74 6.07 16.38
C SER A 181 -20.73 7.11 15.87
N LEU A 182 -19.43 6.88 16.05
CA LEU A 182 -18.35 7.72 15.56
C LEU A 182 -17.50 6.94 14.55
N LEU A 183 -17.20 7.54 13.40
CA LEU A 183 -16.40 6.93 12.33
C LEU A 183 -15.22 7.85 11.98
N PHE A 184 -14.01 7.37 12.22
CA PHE A 184 -12.75 8.04 11.89
C PHE A 184 -12.08 7.32 10.72
N SER A 185 -11.69 8.10 9.72
CA SER A 185 -11.13 7.63 8.46
C SER A 185 -10.03 8.59 8.01
N ALA A 186 -9.08 8.13 7.19
CA ALA A 186 -8.23 9.03 6.42
C ALA A 186 -9.03 9.63 5.25
N THR A 187 -9.73 8.79 4.49
CA THR A 187 -10.48 9.17 3.29
C THR A 187 -11.96 8.79 3.39
N PHE A 188 -12.80 9.31 2.48
CA PHE A 188 -14.24 9.00 2.42
C PHE A 188 -14.63 8.32 1.09
N PRO A 189 -14.18 7.09 0.82
CA PRO A 189 -14.63 6.33 -0.34
C PRO A 189 -16.13 6.00 -0.21
N LYS A 190 -16.80 5.72 -1.34
CA LYS A 190 -18.26 5.47 -1.39
C LYS A 190 -18.74 4.43 -0.36
N ALA A 191 -17.93 3.39 -0.10
CA ALA A 191 -18.27 2.36 0.88
C ALA A 191 -18.30 2.86 2.34
N ILE A 192 -17.46 3.84 2.70
CA ILE A 192 -17.48 4.47 4.03
C ILE A 192 -18.70 5.39 4.16
N VAL A 193 -19.03 6.14 3.10
CA VAL A 193 -20.26 6.95 3.06
C VAL A 193 -21.51 6.07 3.18
N GLN A 194 -21.53 4.91 2.53
CA GLN A 194 -22.62 3.92 2.66
C GLN A 194 -22.70 3.32 4.08
N LEU A 195 -21.56 3.00 4.70
CA LEU A 195 -21.50 2.49 6.07
C LEU A 195 -22.03 3.53 7.07
N ALA A 196 -21.60 4.80 6.92
CA ALA A 196 -22.09 5.92 7.70
C ALA A 196 -23.60 6.11 7.54
N GLN A 197 -24.12 6.14 6.31
CA GLN A 197 -25.55 6.25 5.99
C GLN A 197 -26.41 5.09 6.55
N SER A 198 -25.80 3.93 6.83
CA SER A 198 -26.52 2.75 7.32
C SER A 198 -26.52 2.60 8.85
N TYR A 199 -25.54 3.21 9.55
CA TYR A 199 -25.29 2.95 10.98
C TYR A 199 -25.01 4.20 11.82
N GLN A 200 -25.18 5.41 11.25
CA GLN A 200 -25.11 6.69 11.96
C GLN A 200 -26.42 7.50 11.78
N ARG A 201 -26.71 8.39 12.73
CA ARG A 201 -27.93 9.23 12.77
C ARG A 201 -27.52 10.69 12.94
N ASP A 202 -27.94 11.54 11.99
CA ASP A 202 -27.58 12.97 11.94
C ASP A 202 -26.08 13.24 12.16
N ALA A 203 -25.24 12.50 11.42
CA ALA A 203 -23.79 12.56 11.61
C ALA A 203 -23.20 13.91 11.18
N LEU A 204 -22.53 14.60 12.11
CA LEU A 204 -21.71 15.75 11.78
C LEU A 204 -20.46 15.29 11.02
N ARG A 205 -20.32 15.74 9.78
CA ARG A 205 -19.11 15.54 8.98
C ARG A 205 -18.06 16.58 9.38
N ILE A 206 -16.90 16.11 9.83
CA ILE A 206 -15.75 16.93 10.21
C ILE A 206 -14.60 16.59 9.26
N GLU A 207 -14.14 17.56 8.49
CA GLU A 207 -12.95 17.43 7.64
C GLU A 207 -11.83 18.30 8.20
N VAL A 208 -10.84 17.65 8.82
CA VAL A 208 -9.67 18.34 9.36
C VAL A 208 -8.62 18.39 8.26
N GLU A 209 -8.45 19.56 7.64
CA GLU A 209 -7.39 19.75 6.63
C GLU A 209 -6.05 19.27 7.19
N ALA A 210 -5.35 18.45 6.40
CA ALA A 210 -4.03 17.96 6.73
C ALA A 210 -3.05 19.14 6.85
N THR A 211 -2.83 19.61 8.08
CA THR A 211 -1.79 20.58 8.39
C THR A 211 -0.47 19.99 7.88
N ARG A 212 0.20 20.66 6.93
CA ARG A 212 1.23 20.08 6.03
C ARG A 212 2.51 19.53 6.71
N ARG A 213 2.53 19.41 8.03
CA ARG A 213 3.65 18.99 8.88
C ARG A 213 3.96 17.50 8.77
N GLY A 214 2.97 16.63 8.53
CA GLY A 214 3.15 15.17 8.51
C GLY A 214 4.10 14.60 7.44
N HIS A 215 4.49 15.42 6.45
CA HIS A 215 5.52 15.10 5.45
C HIS A 215 6.61 16.18 5.31
N ALA A 216 6.54 17.27 6.07
CA ALA A 216 7.49 18.39 5.95
C ALA A 216 8.92 17.99 6.38
N ASP A 217 9.01 17.09 7.35
CA ASP A 217 10.28 16.60 7.90
C ASP A 217 10.84 15.36 7.16
N ILE A 218 10.26 14.97 6.01
CA ILE A 218 10.70 13.81 5.21
C ILE A 218 11.44 14.29 3.96
N ALA A 219 12.73 13.99 3.86
CA ALA A 219 13.52 14.12 2.64
C ALA A 219 13.21 12.97 1.68
N TYR A 220 12.67 13.28 0.50
CA TYR A 220 12.37 12.29 -0.53
C TYR A 220 13.51 12.18 -1.56
N LYS A 221 13.95 10.95 -1.84
CA LYS A 221 14.98 10.63 -2.84
C LYS A 221 14.45 9.63 -3.86
N ALA A 222 14.61 9.94 -5.15
CA ALA A 222 14.28 9.06 -6.27
C ALA A 222 15.59 8.49 -6.85
N VAL A 223 15.97 7.30 -6.37
CA VAL A 223 17.22 6.62 -6.74
C VAL A 223 17.01 5.87 -8.06
N ARG A 224 17.69 6.30 -9.11
CA ARG A 224 17.72 5.63 -10.41
C ARG A 224 18.46 4.30 -10.27
N VAL A 225 17.89 3.19 -10.75
CA VAL A 225 18.56 1.86 -10.71
C VAL A 225 18.40 1.08 -12.00
N PHE A 226 19.35 0.21 -12.30
CA PHE A 226 19.13 -0.88 -13.24
C PHE A 226 18.21 -1.95 -12.61
N PRO A 227 17.28 -2.57 -13.37
CA PRO A 227 16.32 -3.52 -12.79
C PRO A 227 16.92 -4.76 -12.11
N LYS A 228 18.16 -5.13 -12.44
CA LYS A 228 18.89 -6.26 -11.84
C LYS A 228 19.69 -5.88 -10.59
N GLU A 229 19.92 -4.59 -10.37
CA GLU A 229 20.76 -4.06 -9.30
C GLU A 229 19.93 -3.44 -8.17
N ALA A 230 18.60 -3.51 -8.24
CA ALA A 230 17.71 -2.90 -7.25
C ALA A 230 17.97 -3.43 -5.83
N GLU A 231 18.19 -4.73 -5.67
CA GLU A 231 18.47 -5.36 -4.37
C GLU A 231 19.87 -5.00 -3.84
N LEU A 232 20.85 -4.86 -4.74
CA LEU A 232 22.20 -4.36 -4.44
C LEU A 232 22.16 -2.87 -4.03
N ALA A 233 21.31 -2.07 -4.67
CA ALA A 233 21.06 -0.69 -4.29
C ALA A 233 20.38 -0.57 -2.91
N VAL A 234 19.55 -1.54 -2.48
CA VAL A 234 19.06 -1.59 -1.09
C VAL A 234 20.22 -1.79 -0.11
N VAL A 235 21.14 -2.72 -0.40
CA VAL A 235 22.35 -2.91 0.42
C VAL A 235 23.13 -1.60 0.54
N ASN A 236 23.46 -0.96 -0.58
CA ASN A 236 24.24 0.29 -0.58
C ASN A 236 23.52 1.45 0.11
N LEU A 237 22.19 1.58 -0.02
CA LEU A 237 21.42 2.58 0.73
C LEU A 237 21.44 2.34 2.23
N LEU A 238 21.35 1.09 2.68
CA LEU A 238 21.46 0.74 4.10
C LEU A 238 22.87 0.99 4.65
N ARG A 239 23.93 0.69 3.87
CA ARG A 239 25.33 1.07 4.19
C ARG A 239 25.52 2.59 4.28
N PHE A 240 25.03 3.32 3.28
CA PHE A 240 25.19 4.76 3.15
C PHE A 240 24.47 5.52 4.26
N HIS A 241 23.21 5.20 4.54
CA HIS A 241 22.45 5.87 5.59
C HIS A 241 22.80 5.40 7.01
N ASN A 242 23.13 4.12 7.21
CA ASN A 242 23.39 3.51 8.53
C ASN A 242 22.33 3.84 9.60
N ALA A 243 21.06 3.98 9.20
CA ALA A 243 19.95 4.38 10.08
C ALA A 243 19.76 3.38 11.25
N PRO A 244 19.38 3.81 12.46
CA PRO A 244 19.18 2.91 13.60
C PRO A 244 18.18 1.79 13.28
N VAL A 245 16.99 2.19 12.77
CA VAL A 245 15.99 1.29 12.19
C VAL A 245 15.63 1.76 10.77
N ALA A 246 15.55 0.81 9.83
CA ALA A 246 15.12 1.03 8.46
C ALA A 246 13.96 0.10 8.08
N LEU A 247 13.01 0.59 7.26
CA LEU A 247 11.85 -0.15 6.77
C LEU A 247 11.87 -0.23 5.23
N VAL A 248 11.97 -1.44 4.70
CA VAL A 248 12.09 -1.72 3.27
C VAL A 248 10.80 -2.35 2.75
N PHE A 249 10.15 -1.70 1.78
CA PHE A 249 8.87 -2.10 1.22
C PHE A 249 9.01 -2.88 -0.10
N CYS A 250 8.40 -4.06 -0.13
CA CYS A 250 8.22 -4.88 -1.34
C CYS A 250 6.72 -5.15 -1.57
N ASN A 251 6.30 -5.32 -2.83
CA ASN A 251 4.88 -5.52 -3.15
C ASN A 251 4.39 -6.95 -2.90
N THR A 252 5.30 -7.94 -2.81
CA THR A 252 4.95 -9.36 -2.69
C THR A 252 5.68 -10.04 -1.53
N ARG A 253 5.05 -11.06 -0.95
CA ARG A 253 5.64 -11.87 0.15
C ARG A 253 6.92 -12.60 -0.28
N ASN A 254 7.01 -13.01 -1.54
CA ASN A 254 8.19 -13.67 -2.10
C ASN A 254 9.36 -12.69 -2.24
N ALA A 255 9.11 -11.44 -2.68
CA ALA A 255 10.12 -10.39 -2.71
C ALA A 255 10.61 -10.03 -1.29
N VAL A 256 9.71 -9.97 -0.30
CA VAL A 256 10.10 -9.80 1.12
C VAL A 256 11.06 -10.88 1.58
N ARG A 257 10.73 -12.17 1.36
CA ARG A 257 11.61 -13.30 1.74
C ARG A 257 12.94 -13.30 0.98
N HIS A 258 12.92 -12.97 -0.31
CA HIS A 258 14.14 -12.97 -1.12
C HIS A 258 15.12 -11.88 -0.66
N LEU A 259 14.62 -10.66 -0.45
CA LEU A 259 15.42 -9.53 0.01
C LEU A 259 15.85 -9.68 1.48
N GLU A 260 15.03 -10.26 2.35
CA GLU A 260 15.45 -10.66 3.70
C GLU A 260 16.64 -11.63 3.64
N ALA A 261 16.55 -12.70 2.83
CA ALA A 261 17.61 -13.69 2.70
C ALA A 261 18.93 -13.07 2.18
N ILE A 262 18.86 -12.21 1.16
CA ILE A 262 20.02 -11.47 0.64
C ILE A 262 20.65 -10.59 1.74
N LEU A 263 19.82 -9.85 2.50
CA LEU A 263 20.31 -8.99 3.58
C LEU A 263 20.97 -9.79 4.72
N LEU A 264 20.40 -10.94 5.09
CA LEU A 264 21.00 -11.86 6.06
C LEU A 264 22.33 -12.44 5.56
N GLU A 265 22.41 -12.86 4.30
CA GLU A 265 23.63 -13.39 3.67
C GLU A 265 24.75 -12.32 3.64
N ARG A 266 24.40 -11.05 3.41
CA ARG A 266 25.35 -9.92 3.50
C ARG A 266 25.67 -9.50 4.94
N GLY A 267 25.08 -10.11 5.96
CA GLY A 267 25.37 -9.83 7.36
C GLY A 267 24.59 -8.67 7.99
N PHE A 268 23.50 -8.20 7.36
CA PHE A 268 22.57 -7.29 8.03
C PHE A 268 21.70 -8.06 9.03
N THR A 269 21.51 -7.48 10.21
CA THR A 269 20.49 -7.93 11.17
C THR A 269 19.10 -7.50 10.70
N SER A 270 18.45 -8.32 9.87
CA SER A 270 17.12 -8.06 9.30
C SER A 270 16.02 -8.98 9.83
N VAL A 271 14.76 -8.56 9.67
CA VAL A 271 13.56 -9.39 9.85
C VAL A 271 12.52 -9.09 8.77
N ALA A 272 11.84 -10.12 8.28
CA ALA A 272 10.65 -9.98 7.45
C ALA A 272 9.40 -9.71 8.29
N LEU A 273 8.47 -8.92 7.73
CA LEU A 273 7.07 -8.84 8.14
C LEU A 273 6.19 -9.06 6.91
N SER A 274 5.59 -10.26 6.83
CA SER A 274 4.68 -10.65 5.77
C SER A 274 3.43 -11.35 6.32
N GLY A 275 2.35 -11.39 5.55
CA GLY A 275 1.08 -12.03 5.93
C GLY A 275 1.07 -13.57 5.99
N GLU A 276 2.24 -14.21 6.16
CA GLU A 276 2.39 -15.64 6.41
C GLU A 276 3.03 -15.96 7.76
N LEU A 277 3.52 -14.96 8.48
CA LEU A 277 4.06 -15.12 9.83
C LEU A 277 2.93 -15.38 10.83
N GLY A 278 3.11 -16.36 11.70
CA GLY A 278 2.29 -16.51 12.91
C GLY A 278 2.49 -15.31 13.84
N GLN A 279 1.50 -14.99 14.68
CA GLN A 279 1.61 -13.80 15.54
C GLN A 279 2.85 -13.84 16.45
N ASN A 280 3.23 -15.01 16.96
CA ASN A 280 4.41 -15.13 17.82
C ASN A 280 5.69 -14.70 17.09
N GLU A 281 5.80 -15.01 15.80
CA GLU A 281 6.92 -14.64 14.92
C GLU A 281 6.86 -13.14 14.60
N ARG A 282 5.68 -12.61 14.24
CA ARG A 282 5.44 -11.16 14.05
C ARG A 282 5.80 -10.35 15.30
N ASN A 283 5.40 -10.83 16.49
CA ASN A 283 5.71 -10.20 17.77
C ASN A 283 7.23 -10.27 18.05
N ALA A 284 7.89 -11.41 17.80
CA ALA A 284 9.32 -11.56 17.99
C ALA A 284 10.14 -10.65 17.05
N ALA A 285 9.72 -10.51 15.79
CA ALA A 285 10.31 -9.60 14.80
C ALA A 285 10.13 -8.12 15.20
N LEU A 286 8.91 -7.72 15.58
CA LEU A 286 8.64 -6.36 16.10
C LEU A 286 9.45 -6.05 17.36
N GLN A 287 9.62 -7.03 18.26
CA GLN A 287 10.43 -6.87 19.46
C GLN A 287 11.93 -6.83 19.12
N ALA A 288 12.40 -7.59 18.12
CA ALA A 288 13.79 -7.53 17.67
C ALA A 288 14.16 -6.14 17.13
N LEU A 289 13.25 -5.50 16.39
CA LEU A 289 13.41 -4.12 15.92
C LEU A 289 13.43 -3.10 17.08
N ARG A 290 12.56 -3.27 18.08
CA ARG A 290 12.48 -2.38 19.26
C ARG A 290 13.68 -2.50 20.19
N ASP A 291 14.24 -3.69 20.34
CA ASP A 291 15.42 -3.94 21.17
C ASP A 291 16.75 -3.68 20.41
N GLY A 292 16.71 -3.21 19.17
CA GLY A 292 17.90 -3.01 18.31
C GLY A 292 18.59 -4.30 17.84
N ARG A 293 18.06 -5.48 18.19
CA ARG A 293 18.56 -6.81 17.77
C ARG A 293 18.36 -7.06 16.27
N ALA A 294 17.42 -6.34 15.66
CA ALA A 294 17.29 -6.19 14.21
C ALA A 294 17.25 -4.69 13.88
N ARG A 295 17.90 -4.30 12.78
CA ARG A 295 17.98 -2.92 12.28
C ARG A 295 17.20 -2.70 10.99
N VAL A 296 16.88 -3.76 10.26
CA VAL A 296 16.18 -3.68 8.96
C VAL A 296 14.92 -4.52 9.01
N CYS A 297 13.77 -3.90 8.75
CA CYS A 297 12.50 -4.58 8.56
C CYS A 297 12.19 -4.64 7.05
N VAL A 298 12.00 -5.83 6.48
CA VAL A 298 11.53 -6.00 5.10
C VAL A 298 10.04 -6.36 5.13
N ALA A 299 9.16 -5.60 4.48
CA ALA A 299 7.71 -5.74 4.68
C ALA A 299 6.85 -5.57 3.41
N THR A 300 5.66 -6.18 3.43
CA THR A 300 4.56 -5.83 2.51
C THR A 300 3.63 -4.81 3.16
N ASP A 301 2.90 -4.02 2.35
CA ASP A 301 1.96 -2.98 2.82
C ASP A 301 1.05 -3.45 3.95
N VAL A 302 0.34 -4.57 3.73
CA VAL A 302 -0.60 -5.18 4.70
C VAL A 302 0.08 -5.53 6.03
N ALA A 303 1.35 -5.93 6.01
CA ALA A 303 2.09 -6.30 7.22
C ALA A 303 2.68 -5.07 7.94
N ALA A 304 2.95 -3.98 7.22
CA ALA A 304 3.50 -2.73 7.76
C ALA A 304 2.43 -1.74 8.30
N ARG A 305 1.16 -1.92 7.91
CA ARG A 305 0.01 -1.24 8.52
C ARG A 305 -0.02 -1.46 10.05
N GLY A 306 -0.50 -0.46 10.78
CA GLY A 306 -0.49 -0.43 12.25
C GLY A 306 0.89 -0.46 12.94
N ILE A 307 2.00 -0.57 12.23
CA ILE A 307 3.34 -0.56 12.86
C ILE A 307 3.73 0.85 13.31
N ASP A 308 4.21 0.91 14.55
CA ASP A 308 4.93 2.04 15.13
C ASP A 308 6.28 1.54 15.70
N LEU A 309 7.37 2.13 15.18
CA LEU A 309 8.77 1.82 15.50
C LEU A 309 9.48 3.14 15.85
N PRO A 310 10.02 3.29 17.08
CA PRO A 310 10.88 4.43 17.41
C PRO A 310 12.20 4.35 16.65
N GLY A 311 12.78 5.49 16.26
CA GLY A 311 14.04 5.55 15.51
C GLY A 311 13.98 5.00 14.07
N LEU A 312 12.77 4.93 13.49
CA LEU A 312 12.59 4.61 12.07
C LEU A 312 12.88 5.86 11.22
N ASP A 313 14.16 6.07 10.92
CA ASP A 313 14.62 7.27 10.23
C ASP A 313 14.63 7.07 8.70
N LEU A 314 14.68 5.82 8.21
CA LEU A 314 14.80 5.47 6.79
C LEU A 314 13.68 4.55 6.31
N VAL A 315 12.96 4.97 5.26
CA VAL A 315 12.05 4.11 4.49
C VAL A 315 12.62 3.92 3.08
N ILE A 316 12.68 2.68 2.60
CA ILE A 316 13.10 2.34 1.23
C ILE A 316 11.94 1.63 0.51
N HIS A 317 11.42 2.21 -0.55
CA HIS A 317 10.50 1.55 -1.47
C HIS A 317 11.33 0.75 -2.49
N ALA A 318 11.75 -0.46 -2.10
CA ALA A 318 12.53 -1.35 -2.96
C ALA A 318 11.74 -1.73 -4.24
N GLU A 319 10.42 -1.84 -4.11
CA GLU A 319 9.51 -1.75 -5.25
C GLU A 319 8.58 -0.53 -5.16
N LEU A 320 8.43 0.20 -6.27
CA LEU A 320 7.47 1.31 -6.38
C LEU A 320 6.03 0.89 -6.04
N PRO A 321 5.32 1.64 -5.17
CA PRO A 321 3.91 1.40 -4.84
C PRO A 321 3.00 1.61 -6.05
N ASN A 322 1.73 1.21 -5.95
CA ASN A 322 0.79 1.25 -7.08
C ASN A 322 0.22 2.65 -7.36
N ASP A 323 -0.01 3.40 -6.29
CA ASP A 323 -0.67 4.69 -6.24
C ASP A 323 0.03 5.60 -5.20
N SER A 324 -0.32 6.88 -5.27
CA SER A 324 0.28 7.96 -4.48
C SER A 324 -0.14 7.95 -3.01
N GLU A 325 -1.31 7.39 -2.69
CA GLU A 325 -1.81 7.23 -1.32
C GLU A 325 -1.03 6.15 -0.56
N VAL A 326 -0.83 4.98 -1.16
CA VAL A 326 0.09 3.94 -0.64
C VAL A 326 1.51 4.48 -0.54
N MET A 327 1.99 5.30 -1.49
CA MET A 327 3.29 5.94 -1.39
C MET A 327 3.42 6.83 -0.15
N GLN A 328 2.41 7.66 0.15
CA GLN A 328 2.37 8.48 1.36
C GLN A 328 2.29 7.61 2.63
N HIS A 329 1.43 6.59 2.67
CA HIS A 329 1.26 5.68 3.80
C HIS A 329 2.48 4.81 4.13
N ARG A 330 3.32 4.49 3.14
CA ARG A 330 4.65 3.89 3.32
C ARG A 330 5.66 4.90 3.84
N SER A 331 5.69 6.09 3.25
CA SER A 331 6.69 7.13 3.57
C SER A 331 6.49 7.71 4.98
N GLY A 332 5.24 7.97 5.38
CA GLY A 332 4.85 8.45 6.72
C GLY A 332 5.00 7.40 7.84
N ARG A 333 5.85 6.40 7.65
CA ARG A 333 6.39 5.54 8.71
C ARG A 333 7.65 6.16 9.32
N THR A 334 8.45 6.89 8.54
CA THR A 334 9.49 7.82 9.01
C THR A 334 8.90 9.24 9.17
N GLY A 335 9.70 10.20 9.67
CA GLY A 335 9.31 11.61 9.80
C GLY A 335 8.32 11.91 10.93
N ARG A 336 8.32 11.09 11.99
CA ARG A 336 7.33 11.14 13.07
C ARG A 336 7.81 11.96 14.27
N ALA A 337 6.86 12.59 14.96
CA ALA A 337 7.09 13.32 16.22
C ALA A 337 8.16 14.44 16.15
N GLY A 338 8.42 15.02 14.98
CA GLY A 338 9.44 16.06 14.76
C GLY A 338 10.84 15.53 14.46
N ASN A 339 11.04 14.20 14.41
CA ASN A 339 12.27 13.62 13.89
C ASN A 339 12.29 13.73 12.36
N LYS A 340 13.46 14.02 11.79
CA LYS A 340 13.66 14.06 10.33
C LYS A 340 13.72 12.64 9.77
N GLY A 341 13.10 12.44 8.62
CA GLY A 341 13.06 11.16 7.92
C GLY A 341 13.66 11.21 6.51
N THR A 342 14.08 10.06 5.99
CA THR A 342 14.39 9.88 4.56
C THR A 342 13.47 8.82 3.96
N SER A 343 12.80 9.15 2.85
CA SER A 343 11.99 8.21 2.05
C SER A 343 12.63 8.03 0.67
N VAL A 344 13.23 6.87 0.44
CA VAL A 344 13.94 6.53 -0.80
C VAL A 344 13.06 5.67 -1.68
N LEU A 345 12.88 6.05 -2.94
CA LEU A 345 12.20 5.25 -3.95
C LEU A 345 13.22 4.69 -4.93
N LEU A 346 13.26 3.36 -5.11
CA LEU A 346 14.03 2.75 -6.20
C LEU A 346 13.24 2.87 -7.50
N VAL A 347 13.84 3.53 -8.49
CA VAL A 347 13.22 3.84 -9.78
C VAL A 347 13.98 3.12 -10.91
N PRO A 348 13.55 1.90 -11.28
CA PRO A 348 13.98 1.29 -12.53
C PRO A 348 13.60 2.18 -13.72
N GLN A 349 14.50 2.35 -14.70
CA GLN A 349 14.29 3.18 -15.89
C GLN A 349 12.93 2.93 -16.59
N SER A 350 12.54 1.66 -16.72
CA SER A 350 11.26 1.25 -17.32
C SER A 350 10.01 1.69 -16.53
N ARG A 351 10.16 2.03 -15.25
CA ARG A 351 9.11 2.52 -14.36
C ARG A 351 9.24 4.02 -14.02
N ARG A 352 10.19 4.76 -14.61
CA ARG A 352 10.42 6.21 -14.35
C ARG A 352 9.13 7.04 -14.37
N ARG A 353 8.31 6.89 -15.43
CA ARG A 353 7.01 7.58 -15.56
C ARG A 353 5.98 7.22 -14.47
N LYS A 354 6.07 6.04 -13.84
CA LYS A 354 5.25 5.69 -12.67
C LYS A 354 5.70 6.53 -11.47
N ALA A 355 7.01 6.57 -11.19
CA ALA A 355 7.57 7.36 -10.09
C ALA A 355 7.29 8.87 -10.26
N GLU A 356 7.52 9.43 -11.45
CA GLU A 356 7.19 10.83 -11.76
C GLU A 356 5.70 11.13 -11.49
N ARG A 357 4.78 10.26 -11.92
CA ARG A 357 3.34 10.44 -11.68
C ARG A 357 2.98 10.33 -10.19
N LEU A 358 3.53 9.34 -9.48
CA LEU A 358 3.30 9.13 -8.05
C LEU A 358 3.73 10.36 -7.21
N LEU A 359 4.89 10.96 -7.54
CA LEU A 359 5.39 12.16 -6.89
C LEU A 359 4.51 13.39 -7.18
N ILE A 360 4.08 13.58 -8.43
CA ILE A 360 3.20 14.68 -8.83
C ILE A 360 1.82 14.57 -8.18
N GLU A 361 1.20 13.38 -8.20
CA GLU A 361 -0.10 13.12 -7.54
C GLU A 361 -0.02 13.37 -6.03
N ALA A 362 1.07 12.90 -5.39
CA ALA A 362 1.32 13.11 -3.96
C ALA A 362 1.74 14.56 -3.60
N LYS A 363 2.03 15.40 -4.59
CA LYS A 363 2.58 16.77 -4.44
C LYS A 363 3.89 16.81 -3.64
N VAL A 364 4.77 15.85 -3.92
CA VAL A 364 6.07 15.68 -3.27
C VAL A 364 7.19 15.96 -4.27
N GLU A 365 8.09 16.87 -3.90
CA GLU A 365 9.36 17.05 -4.59
C GLU A 365 10.38 16.01 -4.07
N ALA A 366 11.14 15.39 -4.98
CA ALA A 366 12.14 14.37 -4.63
C ALA A 366 13.45 14.61 -5.39
N GLU A 367 14.56 14.42 -4.69
CA GLU A 367 15.91 14.54 -5.23
C GLU A 367 16.24 13.32 -6.10
N TRP A 368 16.61 13.52 -7.37
CA TRP A 368 16.89 12.41 -8.30
C TRP A 368 18.38 12.09 -8.41
N ILE A 369 18.79 10.99 -7.77
CA ILE A 369 20.20 10.57 -7.63
C ILE A 369 20.44 9.18 -8.21
N GLY A 370 21.71 8.79 -8.35
CA GLY A 370 22.11 7.40 -8.54
C GLY A 370 22.03 6.59 -7.23
N PRO A 371 22.30 5.28 -7.26
CA PRO A 371 22.53 4.52 -6.04
C PRO A 371 23.89 4.91 -5.44
N PRO A 372 24.07 4.93 -4.10
CA PRO A 372 25.37 5.20 -3.50
C PRO A 372 26.43 4.20 -3.98
N THR A 373 27.58 4.71 -4.38
CA THR A 373 28.72 3.91 -4.83
C THR A 373 29.46 3.29 -3.64
N GLU A 374 30.25 2.25 -3.91
CA GLU A 374 31.13 1.67 -2.88
C GLU A 374 32.10 2.72 -2.31
N GLU A 375 32.63 3.65 -3.11
CA GLU A 375 33.62 4.61 -2.63
C GLU A 375 33.01 5.68 -1.71
N GLU A 376 31.80 6.16 -2.00
CA GLU A 376 31.04 7.04 -1.09
C GLU A 376 30.76 6.34 0.25
N ILE A 377 30.45 5.05 0.22
CA ILE A 377 30.26 4.23 1.43
C ILE A 377 31.57 4.08 2.21
N ARG A 378 32.69 3.78 1.53
CA ARG A 378 34.02 3.64 2.15
C ARG A 378 34.49 4.93 2.82
N VAL A 379 34.23 6.09 2.22
CA VAL A 379 34.53 7.40 2.82
C VAL A 379 33.73 7.60 4.10
N LEU A 380 32.40 7.40 4.05
CA LEU A 380 31.54 7.49 5.24
C LEU A 380 31.92 6.49 6.35
N ASP A 381 32.33 5.27 5.99
CA ASP A 381 32.81 4.27 6.95
C ASP A 381 34.16 4.63 7.58
N GLN A 382 35.02 5.34 6.85
CA GLN A 382 36.26 5.90 7.41
C GLN A 382 35.95 7.07 8.36
N GLU A 383 35.04 7.97 8.00
CA GLU A 383 34.59 9.07 8.88
C GLU A 383 33.95 8.53 10.16
N ARG A 384 33.11 7.49 10.07
CA ARG A 384 32.50 6.79 11.22
C ARG A 384 33.54 6.17 12.13
N LEU A 385 34.55 5.48 11.57
CA LEU A 385 35.63 4.90 12.37
C LEU A 385 36.43 5.99 13.11
N LEU A 386 36.80 7.07 12.41
CA LEU A 386 37.60 8.15 12.99
C LEU A 386 36.85 9.01 14.02
N SER A 387 35.51 8.98 14.00
CA SER A 387 34.65 9.65 14.98
C SER A 387 34.06 8.71 16.05
N ASP A 388 34.44 7.44 16.05
CA ASP A 388 33.93 6.44 17.01
C ASP A 388 34.42 6.77 18.45
N PRO A 389 33.53 6.87 19.46
CA PRO A 389 33.92 7.04 20.85
C PRO A 389 34.93 6.00 21.36
N LEU A 390 34.99 4.81 20.76
CA LEU A 390 35.97 3.77 21.08
C LEU A 390 37.43 4.20 20.83
N LEU A 391 37.67 5.23 20.00
CA LEU A 391 39.01 5.81 19.80
C LEU A 391 39.36 6.94 20.78
N ASN A 392 38.39 7.39 21.60
CA ASN A 392 38.48 8.62 22.40
C ASN A 392 38.32 8.37 23.91
N GLY A 393 38.23 7.12 24.35
CA GLY A 393 38.16 6.75 25.77
C GLY A 393 39.52 6.40 26.35
N ASP A 394 39.76 6.79 27.61
CA ASP A 394 40.88 6.27 28.39
C ASP A 394 40.70 4.75 28.61
N GLY A 395 41.78 3.98 28.44
CA GLY A 395 41.73 2.52 28.56
C GLY A 395 41.46 2.05 29.99
N SER A 396 40.69 0.96 30.15
CA SER A 396 40.44 0.37 31.48
C SER A 396 41.72 -0.19 32.09
N GLU A 397 41.84 -0.13 33.43
CA GLU A 397 42.89 -0.87 34.15
C GLU A 397 42.81 -2.39 33.87
N ASP A 398 41.62 -2.92 33.58
CA ASP A 398 41.42 -4.31 33.15
C ASP A 398 42.07 -4.63 31.78
N ASP A 399 42.10 -3.65 30.87
CA ASP A 399 42.63 -3.82 29.51
C ASP A 399 44.15 -3.65 29.44
N ALA A 400 44.77 -3.00 30.43
CA ALA A 400 46.20 -2.64 30.43
C ALA A 400 47.13 -3.84 30.16
N GLY A 401 46.86 -4.99 30.78
CA GLY A 401 47.64 -6.22 30.54
C GLY A 401 47.50 -6.79 29.12
N MET A 402 46.34 -6.57 28.47
CA MET A 402 46.11 -6.94 27.07
C MET A 402 46.75 -5.91 26.11
N ILE A 403 46.77 -4.63 26.46
CA ILE A 403 47.46 -3.56 25.71
C ILE A 403 48.97 -3.84 25.67
N GLU A 404 49.60 -4.13 26.81
CA GLU A 404 51.02 -4.52 26.87
C GLU A 404 51.29 -5.79 26.04
N ALA A 405 50.45 -6.82 26.17
CA ALA A 405 50.57 -8.03 25.36
C ALA A 405 50.31 -7.82 23.85
N LEU A 406 49.56 -6.77 23.48
CA LEU A 406 49.35 -6.37 22.08
C LEU A 406 50.56 -5.61 21.53
N MET A 407 51.14 -4.69 22.30
CA MET A 407 52.33 -3.90 21.95
C MET A 407 53.62 -4.76 21.94
N ALA A 408 53.71 -5.77 22.79
CA ALA A 408 54.85 -6.68 22.85
C ALA A 408 55.09 -7.41 21.51
N GLY A 409 56.06 -6.92 20.73
CA GLY A 409 56.44 -7.48 19.44
C GLY A 409 55.60 -7.03 18.24
N ARG A 410 54.83 -5.93 18.33
CA ARG A 410 54.14 -5.30 17.19
C ARG A 410 54.25 -3.78 17.23
N GLU A 411 54.45 -3.19 16.07
CA GLU A 411 54.36 -1.73 15.90
C GLU A 411 52.91 -1.25 16.09
N ALA A 412 52.73 -0.05 16.65
CA ALA A 412 51.42 0.59 16.78
C ALA A 412 50.70 0.70 15.42
N ARG A 413 51.46 0.83 14.32
CA ARG A 413 50.95 0.81 12.94
C ARG A 413 50.27 -0.52 12.57
N ASP A 414 50.84 -1.65 12.99
CA ASP A 414 50.29 -2.98 12.68
C ASP A 414 49.03 -3.28 13.50
N ILE A 415 48.98 -2.77 14.73
CA ILE A 415 47.80 -2.82 15.61
C ILE A 415 46.69 -1.94 15.02
N ALA A 416 46.99 -0.72 14.58
CA ALA A 416 46.03 0.14 13.88
C ALA A 416 45.54 -0.50 12.56
N ALA A 417 46.43 -1.13 11.78
CA ALA A 417 46.05 -1.88 10.59
C ALA A 417 45.17 -3.11 10.92
N ALA A 418 45.39 -3.77 12.06
CA ALA A 418 44.53 -4.85 12.55
C ALA A 418 43.15 -4.32 12.96
N LEU A 419 43.08 -3.18 13.65
CA LEU A 419 41.83 -2.51 14.02
C LEU A 419 41.00 -2.13 12.79
N VAL A 420 41.61 -1.52 11.77
CA VAL A 420 40.92 -1.17 10.50
C VAL A 420 40.40 -2.43 9.79
N ARG A 421 41.17 -3.53 9.78
CA ARG A 421 40.71 -4.82 9.22
C ARG A 421 39.53 -5.40 10.02
N LEU A 422 39.60 -5.38 11.36
CA LEU A 422 38.54 -5.89 12.25
C LEU A 422 37.26 -5.07 12.17
N TYR A 423 37.36 -3.73 12.03
CA TYR A 423 36.22 -2.85 11.81
C TYR A 423 35.52 -3.17 10.48
N ARG A 424 36.28 -3.17 9.38
CA ARG A 424 35.76 -3.49 8.04
C ARG A 424 35.15 -4.90 7.96
N ALA A 425 35.75 -5.90 8.61
CA ALA A 425 35.24 -7.27 8.65
C ALA A 425 33.92 -7.46 9.44
N ARG A 426 33.47 -6.46 10.22
CA ARG A 426 32.17 -6.48 10.91
C ARG A 426 31.05 -5.79 10.13
N LEU A 427 31.37 -5.15 9.01
CA LEU A 427 30.44 -4.38 8.21
C LEU A 427 30.01 -5.20 6.98
N PRO A 428 28.72 -5.22 6.62
CA PRO A 428 28.27 -5.75 5.33
C PRO A 428 29.05 -5.12 4.18
N ALA A 429 29.40 -5.92 3.18
CA ALA A 429 30.08 -5.42 1.99
C ALA A 429 29.20 -4.39 1.26
N ALA A 430 29.82 -3.41 0.62
CA ALA A 430 29.17 -2.59 -0.39
C ALA A 430 29.20 -3.32 -1.74
N GLU A 431 28.18 -3.09 -2.56
CA GLU A 431 28.03 -3.70 -3.88
C GLU A 431 28.48 -2.74 -4.98
N GLU A 432 28.97 -3.29 -6.10
CA GLU A 432 29.18 -2.53 -7.33
C GLU A 432 27.82 -2.33 -8.03
N VAL A 433 27.40 -1.06 -8.19
CA VAL A 433 26.09 -0.67 -8.74
C VAL A 433 26.24 0.53 -9.68
N GLY A 434 25.53 0.51 -10.80
CA GLY A 434 25.57 1.59 -11.78
C GLY A 434 24.41 2.58 -11.62
N ASP A 435 24.70 3.88 -11.76
CA ASP A 435 23.64 4.85 -12.08
C ASP A 435 23.32 4.76 -13.58
N PRO A 436 22.10 4.34 -13.98
CA PRO A 436 21.68 4.38 -15.39
C PRO A 436 21.49 5.81 -15.93
N GLY A 437 21.58 6.83 -15.06
CA GLY A 437 21.56 8.25 -15.39
C GLY A 437 20.21 8.76 -15.91
N PHE A 438 20.18 10.03 -16.30
CA PHE A 438 19.14 10.53 -17.19
C PHE A 438 19.61 10.36 -18.63
N GLY A 439 19.19 9.28 -19.30
CA GLY A 439 19.61 8.92 -20.66
C GLY A 439 19.29 9.99 -21.72
N ARG A 440 20.21 10.96 -21.88
CA ARG A 440 20.24 12.06 -22.87
C ARG A 440 18.88 12.75 -23.11
N ASP A 441 18.18 13.10 -22.04
CA ASP A 441 16.93 13.88 -22.07
C ASP A 441 16.99 15.06 -21.07
N GLU A 442 18.19 15.64 -20.91
CA GLU A 442 18.36 16.91 -20.19
C GLU A 442 17.79 18.07 -21.01
N ARG A 443 17.10 18.99 -20.30
CA ARG A 443 16.66 20.29 -20.82
C ARG A 443 15.82 20.25 -22.10
N ARG A 444 14.68 19.55 -22.05
CA ARG A 444 13.48 20.07 -22.72
C ARG A 444 12.53 20.65 -21.67
N PRO A 445 12.48 21.99 -21.47
CA PRO A 445 11.52 22.58 -20.54
C PRO A 445 10.09 22.25 -20.98
N ALA A 446 9.19 22.15 -20.02
CA ALA A 446 7.78 21.94 -20.30
C ALA A 446 7.25 23.12 -21.12
N ARG A 447 6.80 22.85 -22.34
CA ARG A 447 6.19 23.87 -23.20
C ARG A 447 4.93 24.41 -22.53
N THR A 448 4.89 25.71 -22.28
CA THR A 448 3.68 26.36 -21.75
C THR A 448 2.59 26.40 -22.83
N ASN A 449 1.36 26.74 -22.46
CA ASN A 449 0.31 26.96 -23.47
C ASN A 449 0.61 28.17 -24.38
N GLU A 450 1.55 29.04 -24.01
CA GLU A 450 1.98 30.20 -24.82
C GLU A 450 2.83 29.77 -26.02
N ASP A 451 3.63 28.70 -25.90
CA ASP A 451 4.33 28.08 -27.05
C ASP A 451 3.36 27.59 -28.15
N TYR A 452 2.13 27.25 -27.76
CA TYR A 452 1.06 26.87 -28.69
C TYR A 452 0.36 28.08 -29.32
N ALA A 453 0.31 29.23 -28.64
CA ALA A 453 -0.17 30.48 -29.21
C ALA A 453 0.84 31.04 -30.24
N ALA A 454 2.14 31.05 -29.90
CA ALA A 454 3.23 31.60 -30.70
C ALA A 454 3.47 30.91 -32.06
N LYS A 455 2.74 29.83 -32.39
CA LYS A 455 2.81 29.12 -33.68
C LYS A 455 1.58 29.21 -34.56
N ARG A 456 0.59 30.04 -34.21
CA ARG A 456 -0.41 30.52 -35.18
C ARG A 456 0.20 31.63 -36.06
N ARG A 457 0.95 31.24 -37.10
CA ARG A 457 1.19 32.14 -38.24
C ARG A 457 -0.17 32.56 -38.84
N PRO A 458 -0.41 33.85 -39.14
CA PRO A 458 -1.62 34.28 -39.84
C PRO A 458 -1.79 33.57 -41.18
N PHE A 459 -3.04 33.30 -41.56
CA PHE A 459 -3.37 32.57 -42.79
C PHE A 459 -3.43 33.54 -43.97
N GLY A 460 -2.27 33.93 -44.50
CA GLY A 460 -2.17 34.84 -45.65
C GLY A 460 -0.99 35.80 -45.56
N ALA A 461 0.18 35.33 -46.00
CA ALA A 461 1.34 36.16 -46.34
C ALA A 461 2.11 35.46 -47.47
N GLY A 462 2.81 36.25 -48.31
CA GLY A 462 3.49 35.75 -49.50
C GLY A 462 4.56 34.69 -49.21
N ARG A 463 4.79 33.82 -50.20
CA ARG A 463 5.94 32.90 -50.23
C ARG A 463 7.03 33.57 -51.06
N ASP A 464 8.00 34.18 -50.40
CA ASP A 464 9.28 34.52 -51.01
C ASP A 464 10.31 33.39 -50.79
N GLU A 465 11.36 33.41 -51.60
CA GLU A 465 12.26 32.27 -51.83
C GLU A 465 13.42 32.21 -50.82
N GLY A 466 13.91 31.01 -50.49
CA GLY A 466 15.05 30.84 -49.57
C GLY A 466 15.28 29.42 -49.03
N GLU A 467 16.19 28.70 -49.69
CA GLU A 467 17.02 27.56 -49.21
C GLU A 467 16.35 26.41 -48.40
N ASP A 468 16.09 25.29 -49.09
CA ASP A 468 15.72 24.01 -48.48
C ASP A 468 16.92 23.30 -47.81
N GLY A 469 16.83 23.08 -46.50
CA GLY A 469 17.79 22.27 -45.72
C GLY A 469 17.23 20.90 -45.35
N GLU A 470 17.23 19.95 -46.29
CA GLU A 470 16.63 18.63 -46.09
C GLU A 470 17.25 17.81 -44.93
N ARG A 471 16.39 17.13 -44.16
CA ARG A 471 16.78 15.99 -43.32
C ARG A 471 15.85 14.80 -43.60
N PRO A 472 16.32 13.74 -44.27
CA PRO A 472 15.44 12.67 -44.76
C PRO A 472 14.91 11.79 -43.61
N ARG A 473 13.60 11.57 -43.60
CA ARG A 473 12.98 10.52 -42.79
C ARG A 473 13.17 9.18 -43.51
N LYS A 474 14.03 8.30 -42.99
CA LYS A 474 14.05 6.90 -43.43
C LYS A 474 12.70 6.23 -43.09
N PRO A 475 11.97 5.64 -44.06
CA PRO A 475 10.91 4.69 -43.74
C PRO A 475 11.53 3.41 -43.18
N ALA A 476 10.76 2.67 -42.37
CA ALA A 476 11.14 1.35 -41.85
C ALA A 476 10.23 0.29 -42.49
N GLY A 477 10.84 -0.66 -43.21
CA GLY A 477 10.18 -1.72 -43.97
C GLY A 477 11.01 -2.11 -45.21
N PRO A 478 10.55 -3.12 -45.97
CA PRO A 478 11.21 -3.65 -47.18
C PRO A 478 11.60 -2.58 -48.20
N ARG A 479 12.64 -2.88 -48.99
CA ARG A 479 13.22 -1.98 -50.01
C ARG A 479 13.24 -2.61 -51.41
N GLY A 480 12.24 -3.43 -51.70
CA GLY A 480 12.07 -4.10 -52.98
C GLY A 480 10.61 -4.50 -53.20
N ASP A 481 10.42 -5.50 -54.05
CA ASP A 481 9.12 -6.12 -54.27
C ASP A 481 8.72 -6.94 -53.03
N THR A 482 7.41 -7.08 -52.77
CA THR A 482 6.89 -7.75 -51.56
C THR A 482 5.79 -8.76 -51.88
N VAL A 483 5.81 -9.91 -51.21
CA VAL A 483 4.84 -10.99 -51.34
C VAL A 483 3.88 -11.00 -50.15
N TRP A 484 2.58 -11.15 -50.42
CA TRP A 484 1.54 -11.22 -49.39
C TRP A 484 1.29 -12.64 -48.87
N PHE A 485 1.49 -12.86 -47.57
CA PHE A 485 1.13 -14.07 -46.86
C PHE A 485 -0.13 -13.87 -46.01
N ARG A 486 -0.92 -14.93 -45.87
CA ARG A 486 -2.21 -14.99 -45.16
C ARG A 486 -2.08 -15.93 -43.96
N LEU A 487 -2.52 -15.49 -42.79
CA LEU A 487 -2.57 -16.26 -41.55
C LEU A 487 -4.02 -16.49 -41.13
N ASP A 488 -4.36 -17.66 -40.63
CA ASP A 488 -5.69 -18.05 -40.16
C ASP A 488 -6.11 -17.47 -38.78
N ILE A 489 -5.41 -16.44 -38.30
CA ILE A 489 -5.66 -15.74 -37.04
C ILE A 489 -6.03 -14.27 -37.29
N GLY A 490 -7.15 -13.81 -36.69
CA GLY A 490 -7.64 -12.43 -36.79
C GLY A 490 -7.96 -11.80 -35.44
N ARG A 491 -8.59 -10.62 -35.47
CA ARG A 491 -8.91 -9.84 -34.26
C ARG A 491 -9.79 -10.61 -33.27
N LYS A 492 -10.74 -11.42 -33.76
CA LYS A 492 -11.64 -12.22 -32.92
C LYS A 492 -10.95 -13.41 -32.25
N GLN A 493 -9.72 -13.73 -32.67
CA GLN A 493 -8.83 -14.72 -32.07
C GLN A 493 -7.66 -14.07 -31.28
N GLY A 494 -7.67 -12.74 -31.10
CA GLY A 494 -6.69 -12.02 -30.27
C GLY A 494 -5.43 -11.54 -30.98
N ALA A 495 -5.40 -11.48 -32.31
CA ALA A 495 -4.22 -11.07 -33.08
C ALA A 495 -3.77 -9.61 -32.80
N ASP A 496 -2.57 -9.43 -32.20
CA ASP A 496 -1.85 -8.16 -32.02
C ASP A 496 -0.58 -8.14 -32.90
N PRO A 497 -0.29 -7.08 -33.69
CA PRO A 497 0.94 -6.98 -34.47
C PRO A 497 2.22 -7.14 -33.63
N ARG A 498 2.19 -6.76 -32.34
CA ARG A 498 3.31 -6.90 -31.39
C ARG A 498 3.61 -8.35 -31.00
N GLN A 499 2.64 -9.25 -31.15
CA GLN A 499 2.82 -10.69 -30.92
C GLN A 499 3.13 -11.40 -32.24
N LEU A 500 2.44 -11.03 -33.33
CA LEU A 500 2.64 -11.63 -34.65
C LEU A 500 4.03 -11.32 -35.22
N LEU A 501 4.54 -10.08 -35.12
CA LEU A 501 5.84 -9.73 -35.71
C LEU A 501 7.00 -10.57 -35.12
N PRO A 502 7.18 -10.71 -33.78
CA PRO A 502 8.18 -11.63 -33.21
C PRO A 502 7.92 -13.12 -33.49
N MET A 503 6.68 -13.53 -33.74
CA MET A 503 6.36 -14.91 -34.17
C MET A 503 6.85 -15.15 -35.60
N LEU A 504 6.53 -14.22 -36.52
CA LEU A 504 6.89 -14.26 -37.94
C LEU A 504 8.41 -14.26 -38.14
N CYS A 505 9.13 -13.34 -37.48
CA CYS A 505 10.59 -13.31 -37.52
C CYS A 505 11.22 -14.64 -37.06
N ARG A 506 10.70 -15.23 -35.97
CA ARG A 506 11.20 -16.48 -35.38
C ARG A 506 10.92 -17.71 -36.26
N ARG A 507 9.68 -17.89 -36.71
CA ARG A 507 9.23 -19.07 -37.47
C ARG A 507 9.66 -19.00 -38.93
N GLY A 508 9.70 -17.81 -39.52
CA GLY A 508 10.16 -17.56 -40.88
C GLY A 508 11.68 -17.38 -41.04
N ARG A 509 12.43 -17.26 -39.93
CA ARG A 509 13.87 -16.94 -39.90
C ARG A 509 14.24 -15.66 -40.65
N ILE A 510 13.41 -14.63 -40.50
CA ILE A 510 13.59 -13.29 -41.08
C ILE A 510 13.74 -12.24 -39.98
N THR A 511 14.36 -11.13 -40.32
CA THR A 511 14.51 -9.94 -39.47
C THR A 511 13.24 -9.10 -39.47
N ARG A 512 13.26 -7.98 -38.72
CA ARG A 512 12.12 -7.05 -38.65
C ARG A 512 11.97 -6.19 -39.90
N ASP A 513 13.08 -5.84 -40.55
CA ASP A 513 13.07 -4.88 -41.66
C ASP A 513 12.67 -5.53 -43.00
N GLU A 514 12.71 -6.87 -43.07
CA GLU A 514 12.18 -7.71 -44.15
C GLU A 514 10.65 -7.95 -44.04
N VAL A 515 9.98 -7.39 -43.02
CA VAL A 515 8.53 -7.47 -42.83
C VAL A 515 7.89 -6.10 -43.08
N GLY A 516 6.96 -6.04 -44.04
CA GLY A 516 6.20 -4.85 -44.41
C GLY A 516 4.92 -4.67 -43.59
N ALA A 517 3.84 -4.25 -44.24
CA ALA A 517 2.56 -3.99 -43.59
C ALA A 517 1.88 -5.27 -43.07
N ILE A 518 1.54 -5.26 -41.78
CA ILE A 518 0.68 -6.26 -41.13
C ILE A 518 -0.76 -5.72 -41.10
N ARG A 519 -1.69 -6.37 -41.81
CA ARG A 519 -3.11 -6.01 -41.91
C ARG A 519 -3.98 -7.08 -41.25
N ILE A 520 -4.43 -6.80 -40.03
CA ILE A 520 -5.26 -7.73 -39.22
C ILE A 520 -6.74 -7.46 -39.48
N PHE A 521 -7.44 -8.47 -40.00
CA PHE A 521 -8.89 -8.49 -40.23
C PHE A 521 -9.60 -9.29 -39.12
N ASP A 522 -10.93 -9.40 -39.20
CA ASP A 522 -11.76 -10.02 -38.16
C ASP A 522 -11.44 -11.49 -37.87
N ARG A 523 -11.03 -12.26 -38.89
CA ARG A 523 -10.80 -13.71 -38.84
C ARG A 523 -9.46 -14.17 -39.42
N GLU A 524 -8.70 -13.28 -40.04
CA GLU A 524 -7.40 -13.57 -40.65
C GLU A 524 -6.47 -12.36 -40.58
N THR A 525 -5.18 -12.56 -40.86
CA THR A 525 -4.18 -11.50 -40.99
C THR A 525 -3.44 -11.65 -42.30
N LYS A 526 -3.28 -10.56 -43.06
CA LYS A 526 -2.35 -10.51 -44.19
C LYS A 526 -1.06 -9.80 -43.80
N VAL A 527 0.09 -10.24 -44.32
CA VAL A 527 1.42 -9.67 -44.06
C VAL A 527 2.23 -9.55 -45.36
N GLU A 528 2.82 -8.39 -45.61
CA GLU A 528 3.87 -8.20 -46.64
C GLU A 528 5.21 -8.74 -46.12
N ILE A 529 5.88 -9.59 -46.90
CA ILE A 529 7.25 -10.07 -46.69
C ILE A 529 8.08 -9.66 -47.90
N ASP A 530 9.35 -9.27 -47.71
CA ASP A 530 10.26 -8.94 -48.82
C ASP A 530 10.44 -10.17 -49.76
N ALA A 531 10.39 -9.94 -51.08
CA ALA A 531 10.41 -11.00 -52.08
C ALA A 531 11.69 -11.85 -52.03
N ASP A 532 12.85 -11.24 -51.72
CA ASP A 532 14.15 -11.95 -51.67
C ASP A 532 14.23 -13.00 -50.55
N VAL A 533 13.30 -12.96 -49.58
CA VAL A 533 13.17 -13.96 -48.50
C VAL A 533 11.84 -14.70 -48.48
N ALA A 534 10.89 -14.38 -49.37
CA ALA A 534 9.54 -14.92 -49.35
C ALA A 534 9.47 -16.46 -49.47
N ASP A 535 10.26 -17.06 -50.36
CA ASP A 535 10.28 -18.52 -50.51
C ASP A 535 10.93 -19.23 -49.31
N ARG A 536 12.04 -18.68 -48.81
CA ARG A 536 12.73 -19.17 -47.59
C ARG A 536 11.83 -19.06 -46.35
N PHE A 537 11.06 -17.97 -46.26
CA PHE A 537 10.03 -17.76 -45.25
C PHE A 537 8.95 -18.83 -45.38
N TYR A 538 8.43 -19.07 -46.58
CA TYR A 538 7.36 -20.05 -46.82
C TYR A 538 7.75 -21.47 -46.42
N ASP A 539 8.92 -21.95 -46.86
CA ASP A 539 9.43 -23.28 -46.47
C ASP A 539 9.62 -23.40 -44.96
N SER A 540 10.06 -22.33 -44.29
CA SER A 540 10.26 -22.31 -42.84
C SER A 540 8.93 -22.33 -42.07
N VAL A 541 7.89 -21.61 -42.53
CA VAL A 541 6.57 -21.58 -41.85
C VAL A 541 5.67 -22.76 -42.18
N ARG A 542 5.92 -23.50 -43.28
CA ARG A 542 5.14 -24.70 -43.66
C ARG A 542 5.29 -25.86 -42.66
N ILE A 543 6.33 -25.83 -41.83
CA ILE A 543 6.48 -26.76 -40.69
C ILE A 543 5.50 -26.36 -39.58
N PRO A 544 4.64 -27.28 -39.07
CA PRO A 544 3.71 -26.96 -37.99
C PRO A 544 4.42 -26.64 -36.66
N ASP A 545 4.06 -25.50 -36.07
CA ASP A 545 4.50 -25.09 -34.72
C ASP A 545 3.38 -25.34 -33.68
N ARG A 546 3.71 -25.31 -32.39
CA ARG A 546 2.81 -25.62 -31.27
C ARG A 546 1.51 -24.82 -31.27
N ASP A 547 1.56 -23.59 -31.77
CA ASP A 547 0.45 -22.63 -31.76
C ASP A 547 -0.60 -22.89 -32.88
N LYS A 548 -0.39 -23.90 -33.74
CA LYS A 548 -1.31 -24.37 -34.79
C LYS A 548 -1.70 -23.38 -35.90
N ILE A 549 -1.25 -22.13 -35.85
CA ILE A 549 -1.50 -21.10 -36.88
C ILE A 549 -0.97 -21.57 -38.24
N VAL A 550 -1.84 -21.57 -39.25
CA VAL A 550 -1.53 -21.90 -40.64
C VAL A 550 -1.16 -20.62 -41.40
N ILE A 551 -0.10 -20.69 -42.21
CA ILE A 551 0.40 -19.56 -43.02
C ILE A 551 0.49 -20.00 -44.48
N GLU A 552 -0.22 -19.29 -45.36
CA GLU A 552 -0.37 -19.59 -46.78
C GLU A 552 0.04 -18.39 -47.66
N PRO A 553 0.60 -18.60 -48.86
CA PRO A 553 0.79 -17.53 -49.83
C PRO A 553 -0.58 -17.07 -50.36
N THR A 554 -0.76 -15.77 -50.54
CA THR A 554 -2.01 -15.25 -51.15
C THR A 554 -2.01 -15.50 -52.66
N THR A 555 -3.20 -15.54 -53.27
CA THR A 555 -3.39 -15.96 -54.66
C THR A 555 -2.67 -15.07 -55.67
N GLU A 556 -2.38 -15.65 -56.84
CA GLU A 556 -1.45 -15.14 -57.86
C GLU A 556 -1.79 -13.73 -58.39
N ALA A 557 -3.04 -13.28 -58.29
CA ALA A 557 -3.46 -11.92 -58.63
C ALA A 557 -2.87 -10.83 -57.69
N GLU A 558 -2.53 -11.17 -56.44
CA GLU A 558 -1.88 -10.26 -55.47
C GLU A 558 -0.34 -10.35 -55.50
N ARG A 559 0.26 -11.15 -56.40
CA ARG A 559 1.74 -11.29 -56.57
C ARG A 559 2.41 -10.20 -57.43
N ARG A 560 1.67 -9.21 -57.93
CA ARG A 560 2.28 -8.09 -58.70
C ARG A 560 2.84 -7.03 -57.75
N PRO A 561 4.10 -6.58 -57.92
CA PRO A 561 4.68 -5.55 -57.09
C PRO A 561 3.96 -4.20 -57.28
N ALA A 562 3.78 -3.48 -56.17
CA ALA A 562 3.17 -2.16 -56.18
C ALA A 562 4.18 -1.12 -56.69
N LYS A 563 3.83 -0.40 -57.78
CA LYS A 563 4.67 0.70 -58.28
C LYS A 563 4.91 1.75 -57.18
N SER A 564 6.14 2.28 -57.15
CA SER A 564 6.55 3.25 -56.13
C SER A 564 5.74 4.55 -56.19
N PHE A 565 5.74 5.30 -55.09
CA PHE A 565 4.95 6.52 -54.90
C PHE A 565 5.38 7.73 -55.75
N ALA A 566 6.40 7.61 -56.61
CA ALA A 566 6.90 8.71 -57.43
C ALA A 566 5.98 9.06 -58.63
N ASP A 567 5.37 8.04 -59.27
CA ASP A 567 4.71 8.21 -60.56
C ASP A 567 3.18 8.31 -60.46
N LYS A 568 2.67 9.49 -60.08
CA LYS A 568 1.27 9.84 -60.37
C LYS A 568 1.09 11.31 -60.76
N ALA A 569 1.10 11.52 -62.08
CA ALA A 569 1.05 12.83 -62.72
C ALA A 569 -0.25 13.61 -62.49
N GLU A 570 -0.16 14.91 -62.78
CA GLU A 570 -1.18 15.93 -62.59
C GLU A 570 -2.45 15.71 -63.44
N ARG A 571 -3.60 16.17 -62.94
CA ARG A 571 -4.77 16.61 -63.73
C ARG A 571 -5.69 17.51 -62.86
N PRO A 572 -6.59 18.33 -63.44
CA PRO A 572 -6.55 19.76 -63.12
C PRO A 572 -7.66 20.24 -62.18
N ALA A 573 -7.48 21.45 -61.64
CA ALA A 573 -8.48 22.10 -60.81
C ALA A 573 -9.67 22.66 -61.62
N ALA A 574 -10.86 22.60 -61.01
CA ALA A 574 -12.09 23.27 -61.45
C ALA A 574 -12.48 24.37 -60.44
N PRO A 575 -13.25 25.41 -60.83
CA PRO A 575 -13.03 26.75 -60.30
C PRO A 575 -13.66 27.04 -58.94
N ARG A 576 -12.96 27.88 -58.16
CA ARG A 576 -13.53 28.60 -57.02
C ARG A 576 -14.42 29.73 -57.53
N ARG A 577 -15.62 29.89 -56.97
CA ARG A 577 -16.37 31.16 -57.07
C ARG A 577 -15.80 32.15 -56.06
N SER A 578 -15.47 33.35 -56.54
CA SER A 578 -15.16 34.50 -55.70
C SER A 578 -16.44 35.13 -55.15
N TRP A 579 -16.36 35.65 -53.93
CA TRP A 579 -17.13 36.80 -53.47
C TRP A 579 -16.17 37.68 -52.68
N GLY A 580 -16.22 38.98 -52.97
CA GLY A 580 -15.47 40.01 -52.28
C GLY A 580 -16.34 41.25 -52.12
N ASP A 581 -15.82 42.20 -51.34
CA ASP A 581 -16.21 43.61 -51.24
C ASP A 581 -17.65 43.88 -50.78
N ASP A 582 -17.78 43.98 -49.46
CA ASP A 582 -18.35 45.13 -48.74
C ASP A 582 -19.46 45.97 -49.39
N GLN A 583 -20.64 45.99 -48.73
CA GLN A 583 -21.38 47.24 -48.56
C GLN A 583 -22.40 47.25 -47.40
N ALA A 584 -22.37 48.37 -46.69
CA ALA A 584 -23.47 49.07 -46.01
C ALA A 584 -24.27 48.43 -44.83
N ALA A 585 -24.36 49.24 -43.77
CA ALA A 585 -25.55 49.55 -42.96
C ALA A 585 -26.20 48.51 -42.00
N GLU A 586 -26.16 48.86 -40.71
CA GLU A 586 -27.32 49.00 -39.81
C GLU A 586 -28.49 47.99 -39.89
N ASP A 587 -28.61 47.07 -38.91
CA ASP A 587 -29.66 47.12 -37.86
C ASP A 587 -29.48 46.03 -36.76
N ARG A 588 -29.57 46.42 -35.47
CA ARG A 588 -29.94 45.59 -34.28
C ARG A 588 -29.13 44.30 -33.94
N PRO A 589 -29.39 43.66 -32.77
CA PRO A 589 -29.06 44.21 -31.46
C PRO A 589 -28.26 43.25 -30.56
N GLN A 590 -27.57 43.77 -29.54
CA GLN A 590 -26.82 42.94 -28.58
C GLN A 590 -27.75 42.05 -27.72
N ARG A 591 -27.27 40.85 -27.35
CA ARG A 591 -27.90 39.98 -26.33
C ARG A 591 -26.97 39.74 -25.12
N PRO A 592 -27.51 39.59 -23.90
CA PRO A 592 -26.73 39.82 -22.68
C PRO A 592 -26.03 38.58 -22.11
N ARG A 593 -25.12 38.85 -21.17
CA ARG A 593 -24.42 37.91 -20.29
C ARG A 593 -25.39 37.12 -19.42
N PHE A 594 -25.10 35.85 -19.15
CA PHE A 594 -25.94 34.97 -18.34
C PHE A 594 -25.43 34.87 -16.89
N GLU A 595 -26.33 35.02 -15.92
CA GLU A 595 -26.09 34.76 -14.49
C GLU A 595 -27.13 33.74 -13.97
N PRO A 596 -26.80 32.95 -12.94
CA PRO A 596 -27.66 31.86 -12.47
C PRO A 596 -28.88 32.38 -11.71
N ARG A 597 -29.96 31.57 -11.68
CA ARG A 597 -31.11 31.84 -10.82
C ARG A 597 -31.59 30.60 -10.09
N ASP A 598 -31.94 30.81 -8.83
CA ASP A 598 -32.33 29.79 -7.87
C ASP A 598 -33.82 29.40 -7.96
N ALA A 599 -34.22 28.46 -7.10
CA ALA A 599 -35.47 27.70 -7.19
C ALA A 599 -36.79 28.47 -6.90
N ASN A 600 -37.88 27.72 -7.10
CA ASN A 600 -39.22 27.87 -6.50
C ASN A 600 -40.25 28.80 -7.18
N GLN A 601 -40.99 28.25 -8.15
CA GLN A 601 -42.43 28.44 -8.30
C GLN A 601 -43.06 27.30 -9.16
N ARG A 602 -44.39 27.14 -9.11
CA ARG A 602 -45.13 25.95 -9.59
C ARG A 602 -46.26 26.30 -10.59
N ALA A 603 -46.72 25.24 -11.28
CA ALA A 603 -48.02 25.09 -11.97
C ALA A 603 -48.15 25.69 -13.40
N PRO A 604 -49.12 25.24 -14.23
CA PRO A 604 -50.11 24.17 -14.01
C PRO A 604 -50.00 22.97 -15.00
N ARG A 605 -50.98 22.06 -14.96
CA ARG A 605 -51.16 20.90 -15.88
C ARG A 605 -52.32 21.14 -16.86
N SER A 606 -52.20 20.59 -18.06
CA SER A 606 -53.28 19.88 -18.80
C SER A 606 -52.60 19.00 -19.87
N GLU A 607 -52.63 17.67 -19.74
CA GLU A 607 -53.64 16.75 -20.30
C GLU A 607 -53.53 16.53 -21.83
N ASP A 608 -53.04 15.34 -22.23
CA ASP A 608 -53.77 14.51 -23.20
C ASP A 608 -53.51 12.99 -22.95
N ARG A 609 -54.52 12.18 -23.26
CA ARG A 609 -54.59 10.70 -23.42
C ARG A 609 -54.42 9.74 -22.22
N LYS A 610 -55.54 9.06 -21.94
CA LYS A 610 -55.80 7.84 -21.13
C LYS A 610 -56.07 6.63 -22.09
N PRO A 611 -56.51 5.42 -21.66
CA PRO A 611 -55.93 4.49 -20.67
C PRO A 611 -56.03 2.96 -21.01
N TYR A 612 -55.43 2.12 -20.14
CA TYR A 612 -55.94 0.80 -19.63
C TYR A 612 -55.89 -0.54 -20.43
N ARG A 613 -55.16 -1.54 -19.85
CA ARG A 613 -55.41 -3.02 -19.73
C ARG A 613 -55.62 -3.88 -21.02
N ALA A 614 -55.49 -5.22 -21.02
CA ALA A 614 -55.35 -6.23 -19.94
C ALA A 614 -54.56 -7.50 -20.41
N ASP A 615 -54.12 -8.45 -19.57
CA ASP A 615 -54.03 -8.44 -18.09
C ASP A 615 -52.63 -8.87 -17.55
N SER A 616 -52.19 -10.12 -17.33
CA SER A 616 -52.79 -11.47 -17.42
C SER A 616 -52.31 -12.38 -16.26
N ARG A 617 -53.11 -13.41 -15.92
CA ARG A 617 -53.19 -14.08 -14.59
C ARG A 617 -54.01 -15.40 -14.71
N PRO A 618 -54.42 -16.11 -13.63
CA PRO A 618 -53.81 -16.52 -12.34
C PRO A 618 -53.94 -18.09 -12.24
N PRO A 619 -54.31 -18.82 -11.14
CA PRO A 619 -54.35 -18.63 -9.67
C PRO A 619 -53.53 -19.74 -8.93
N ARG A 620 -53.71 -20.17 -7.66
CA ARG A 620 -54.63 -19.84 -6.53
C ARG A 620 -53.95 -20.16 -5.17
N ASP A 621 -54.36 -19.50 -4.10
CA ASP A 621 -54.18 -19.89 -2.70
C ASP A 621 -55.11 -21.06 -2.25
N ASP A 622 -54.83 -21.69 -1.09
CA ASP A 622 -55.80 -21.76 0.03
C ASP A 622 -55.26 -22.42 1.33
N ALA A 623 -55.68 -21.84 2.47
CA ALA A 623 -56.02 -22.42 3.78
C ALA A 623 -55.07 -23.34 4.63
N ARG A 624 -55.26 -23.20 5.95
CA ARG A 624 -54.66 -23.90 7.13
C ARG A 624 -55.66 -24.95 7.73
N PRO A 625 -55.46 -25.61 8.91
CA PRO A 625 -54.20 -25.72 9.70
C PRO A 625 -53.54 -27.05 10.21
N PRO A 626 -54.17 -28.16 10.70
CA PRO A 626 -53.94 -28.50 12.12
C PRO A 626 -53.52 -29.94 12.54
N ARG A 627 -52.56 -30.03 13.49
CA ARG A 627 -52.28 -31.14 14.45
C ARG A 627 -51.70 -32.44 13.81
N ARG A 628 -51.07 -33.38 14.54
CA ARG A 628 -50.96 -33.64 16.00
C ARG A 628 -49.59 -34.27 16.40
N ASP A 629 -49.43 -34.58 17.69
CA ASP A 629 -48.29 -35.20 18.38
C ASP A 629 -47.83 -36.57 17.83
N ASP A 630 -46.54 -36.93 17.98
CA ASP A 630 -46.04 -38.04 18.84
C ASP A 630 -44.56 -38.45 18.55
N GLY A 631 -43.93 -39.18 19.49
CA GLY A 631 -42.89 -40.19 19.14
C GLY A 631 -41.39 -39.85 19.19
N LYS A 632 -40.79 -39.91 20.40
CA LYS A 632 -39.41 -40.42 20.62
C LYS A 632 -39.47 -41.97 20.80
N PRO A 633 -38.37 -42.76 20.87
CA PRO A 633 -36.97 -42.55 20.44
C PRO A 633 -36.31 -43.78 19.73
N GLY A 634 -35.02 -43.67 19.35
CA GLY A 634 -34.01 -44.72 19.69
C GLY A 634 -33.40 -45.61 18.59
N GLY A 635 -32.13 -45.99 18.80
CA GLY A 635 -31.42 -47.11 18.13
C GLY A 635 -30.76 -46.82 16.75
N GLY A 636 -29.60 -47.38 16.37
CA GLY A 636 -28.59 -48.09 17.20
C GLY A 636 -27.93 -49.35 16.62
N PHE A 637 -27.37 -49.36 15.40
CA PHE A 637 -26.58 -50.48 14.82
C PHE A 637 -25.30 -49.90 14.15
N LYS A 638 -24.04 -50.30 14.44
CA LYS A 638 -23.29 -51.59 14.40
C LYS A 638 -22.39 -51.71 13.14
N LYS A 639 -21.07 -51.86 13.36
CA LYS A 639 -20.03 -52.30 12.39
C LYS A 639 -20.11 -53.84 12.19
N PRO A 640 -19.41 -54.51 11.23
CA PRO A 640 -17.99 -54.91 11.45
C PRO A 640 -17.11 -55.14 10.17
N PHE A 641 -15.96 -55.85 10.33
CA PHE A 641 -14.87 -56.26 9.41
C PHE A 641 -13.76 -55.20 9.13
N ALA A 642 -12.43 -55.39 9.30
CA ALA A 642 -11.44 -56.51 9.39
C ALA A 642 -10.63 -56.74 8.08
N GLY A 643 -9.32 -57.08 8.07
CA GLY A 643 -8.33 -57.34 9.16
C GLY A 643 -6.93 -57.76 8.60
N LYS A 644 -6.07 -58.40 9.44
CA LYS A 644 -4.64 -58.83 9.20
C LYS A 644 -3.59 -57.68 9.30
N GLY A 645 -2.33 -57.84 9.78
CA GLY A 645 -1.57 -58.98 10.37
C GLY A 645 -0.22 -58.53 11.02
N LYS A 646 0.53 -59.44 11.69
CA LYS A 646 1.87 -59.25 12.35
C LYS A 646 2.79 -60.48 12.02
N PRO A 647 3.98 -60.80 12.63
CA PRO A 647 4.87 -60.13 13.64
C PRO A 647 6.42 -60.25 13.38
N PHE A 648 7.25 -60.07 14.45
CA PHE A 648 8.73 -60.20 14.61
C PHE A 648 9.63 -59.01 14.19
N GLY A 649 10.74 -58.68 14.87
CA GLY A 649 11.25 -59.10 16.20
C GLY A 649 12.77 -58.86 16.45
N GLY A 650 13.20 -58.34 17.61
CA GLY A 650 14.64 -58.18 17.96
C GLY A 650 14.94 -57.30 19.20
N LYS A 651 16.09 -57.52 19.87
CA LYS A 651 16.60 -56.84 21.10
C LYS A 651 18.15 -56.71 21.04
N PRO A 652 18.83 -55.83 21.82
CA PRO A 652 19.52 -56.31 23.05
C PRO A 652 19.57 -55.25 24.20
N GLU A 653 20.54 -55.36 25.14
CA GLU A 653 20.50 -54.78 26.51
C GLU A 653 21.83 -54.17 27.01
N GLY A 654 21.79 -53.47 28.17
CA GLY A 654 22.96 -53.05 28.99
C GLY A 654 23.29 -51.54 28.92
N GLY A 655 23.76 -50.84 29.97
CA GLY A 655 24.01 -51.20 31.38
C GLY A 655 24.35 -49.93 32.23
N ARG A 656 24.36 -50.02 33.58
CA ARG A 656 24.57 -48.88 34.51
C ARG A 656 25.98 -48.82 35.13
N PRO A 657 26.54 -47.61 35.33
CA PRO A 657 26.78 -47.05 36.69
C PRO A 657 25.67 -46.07 37.17
N GLY A 658 25.79 -45.25 38.24
CA GLY A 658 26.91 -44.97 39.16
C GLY A 658 26.56 -43.92 40.23
N GLY A 659 27.59 -43.31 40.85
CA GLY A 659 27.57 -42.21 41.85
C GLY A 659 29.00 -41.64 42.01
N PRO A 660 29.33 -40.74 42.98
CA PRO A 660 28.57 -40.24 44.14
C PRO A 660 28.41 -38.69 44.20
N LYS A 661 28.03 -38.13 45.36
CA LYS A 661 27.84 -36.68 45.66
C LYS A 661 29.13 -35.97 46.09
N PRO A 662 29.12 -34.62 46.14
CA PRO A 662 29.45 -33.94 47.41
C PRO A 662 28.48 -32.81 47.85
N PHE A 663 28.84 -32.15 48.96
CA PHE A 663 28.22 -31.01 49.66
C PHE A 663 28.26 -29.70 48.81
N GLY A 664 27.59 -28.57 49.13
CA GLY A 664 26.70 -28.19 50.24
C GLY A 664 26.49 -26.65 50.31
N LYS A 665 25.90 -26.13 51.40
CA LYS A 665 25.42 -24.73 51.63
C LYS A 665 24.16 -24.35 50.81
N GLY A 666 23.15 -23.63 51.31
CA GLY A 666 22.82 -23.23 52.69
C GLY A 666 22.69 -21.72 52.91
N LYS A 667 21.45 -21.21 53.10
CA LYS A 667 21.12 -19.92 53.76
C LYS A 667 19.66 -19.98 54.34
N PRO A 668 19.32 -19.17 55.38
CA PRO A 668 18.18 -19.47 56.27
C PRO A 668 16.89 -18.65 56.00
N ARG A 669 15.83 -18.98 56.75
CA ARG A 669 14.61 -18.16 56.95
C ARG A 669 14.74 -17.27 58.20
N GLY A 670 14.11 -16.09 58.21
CA GLY A 670 13.21 -15.72 59.33
C GLY A 670 13.51 -14.52 60.25
N GLY A 671 13.37 -13.28 59.75
CA GLY A 671 12.91 -12.10 60.52
C GLY A 671 13.80 -11.59 61.69
N PRO A 672 13.28 -10.71 62.58
CA PRO A 672 11.96 -10.07 62.58
C PRO A 672 12.01 -8.51 62.59
N ARG A 673 10.86 -7.89 62.88
CA ARG A 673 10.54 -6.45 63.01
C ARG A 673 11.62 -5.54 63.61
N GLY A 674 11.78 -4.38 62.99
CA GLY A 674 12.21 -3.09 63.57
C GLY A 674 11.44 -2.00 62.86
#